data_AF-A0A372FT42-F1
#
_entry.id   AF-A0A372FT42-F1
#
_cell.length_a   1.000
_cell.length_b   1.000
_cell.length_c   1.000
_cell.angle_alpha   90.00
_cell.angle_beta   90.00
_cell.angle_gamma   90.00
#
_symmetry.space_group_name_H-M   'P 1'
#
loop_
_entity.id
_entity.type
_entity.pdbx_description
1 polymer ?
#
loop_
_entity_poly.entity_id
_entity_poly.type
_entity_poly.pdbx_seq_one_letter_code
_entity_poly.pdbx_strand_id
1 'polypeptide(L)'
;MLRRIAPILLTLVVVALGVTVLAARPESPPPRQSADYVVLVGVAGLRWEDVDPQRTPTLWRMAQDGSIGSLSVRSVYRPTCPVDGWLTLGAGGFAAWSGGPPDGQCPPVDVTVDQPDGIGANLPQQESVVLRNQERLPWGTVPGALSESVRCSVAVGPGAAVAAARPFGRVDRYAPTLPQDPAELLGSCVLSIVDLGTVDGEDAASRAAAARAADAQLARVLNGRPPQSLVIVAGVSDTERPSRLHVAVADGPGWEEGWLTSPSTGRQGYLQLIDLAPTALAALGRPMPDRPFLGRPAESVGGRPADLAAAIAEPADADREAAAQRQVAGGFFTVLAAVQVVLALAVLPLLRRARRHAGPHGPKPVSRRVVAVVELLLVAAALAIPAALLAEAVPWWRNAHPAASFVGLTAVLLAAATLLVRLTPGYGSTLGPLGAVAGLTTLAIGLDVVTGARLQFNGVIGYSALEGGRYAGLGTVGLGVFVAGALLTGGWLAQQVRRAWRPMVMVVVGGAAVVVVGSAYLGADSIGAIALTAGVSVAAAISAGGWLTLTRLAWATMAGLAVMVGFAVVDLGRPSADRGSLGRFLAALGDGTGGLTVQRSSASNIDTLVNSPLTVLALAGALLVWFALLQPWGGLMRLFGIYPAIRAAMAGTGVAVGIGGVLSAAALDVAGAAAAVVVPMAALSALRVLDHAADRTRPPGTDRPSDVIGSGDRTGDAATPAAEDATRAGAPVEEAGAEGDRGRGRMVRSSAEVATG
;
A
#
# COMPACT_ATOMS: atom_id res chain seq x y z
N MET A 1 -21.27 -36.28 8.81
CA MET A 1 -20.40 -35.48 9.69
C MET A 1 -19.27 -34.74 8.97
N LEU A 2 -18.48 -35.37 8.09
CA LEU A 2 -17.34 -34.72 7.41
C LEU A 2 -17.67 -33.38 6.70
N ARG A 3 -18.83 -33.26 6.04
CA ARG A 3 -19.27 -32.01 5.39
C ARG A 3 -19.50 -30.83 6.35
N ARG A 4 -19.76 -31.09 7.64
CA ARG A 4 -19.93 -30.04 8.67
C ARG A 4 -18.61 -29.68 9.36
N ILE A 5 -17.66 -30.61 9.40
CA ILE A 5 -16.35 -30.44 10.07
C ILE A 5 -15.31 -29.83 9.13
N ALA A 6 -15.39 -30.11 7.82
CA ALA A 6 -14.49 -29.55 6.81
C ALA A 6 -14.29 -28.02 6.88
N PRO A 7 -15.33 -27.17 7.00
CA PRO A 7 -15.12 -25.72 7.13
C PRO A 7 -14.39 -25.33 8.41
N ILE A 8 -14.57 -26.07 9.51
CA ILE A 8 -13.90 -25.81 10.80
C ILE A 8 -12.42 -26.15 10.70
N LEU A 9 -12.09 -27.33 10.16
CA LEU A 9 -10.69 -27.74 9.94
C LEU A 9 -9.97 -26.78 8.99
N LEU A 10 -10.63 -26.37 7.92
CA LEU A 10 -10.09 -25.42 6.94
C LEU A 10 -9.80 -24.05 7.59
N THR A 11 -10.70 -23.60 8.47
CA THR A 11 -10.54 -22.37 9.25
C THR A 11 -9.37 -22.48 10.23
N LEU A 12 -9.26 -23.60 10.95
CA LEU A 12 -8.15 -23.86 11.87
C LEU A 12 -6.81 -23.90 11.15
N VAL A 13 -6.75 -24.44 9.94
CA VAL A 13 -5.54 -24.44 9.11
C VAL A 13 -5.14 -23.02 8.70
N VAL A 14 -6.10 -22.18 8.30
CA VAL A 14 -5.83 -20.76 8.00
C VAL A 14 -5.29 -20.03 9.23
N VAL A 15 -5.90 -20.26 10.39
CA VAL A 15 -5.46 -19.67 11.66
C VAL A 15 -4.05 -20.14 12.02
N ALA A 16 -3.79 -21.45 11.94
CA ALA A 16 -2.50 -22.03 12.26
C ALA A 16 -1.39 -21.53 11.32
N LEU A 17 -1.64 -21.45 10.01
CA LEU A 17 -0.70 -20.88 9.05
C LEU A 17 -0.43 -19.40 9.33
N GLY A 18 -1.46 -18.62 9.64
CA GLY A 18 -1.32 -17.21 10.00
C GLY A 18 -0.44 -17.02 11.24
N VAL A 19 -0.67 -17.80 12.30
CA VAL A 19 0.09 -17.67 13.56
C VAL A 19 1.54 -18.17 13.44
N THR A 20 1.75 -19.32 12.78
CA THR A 20 3.09 -19.94 12.65
C THR A 20 4.07 -19.11 11.84
N VAL A 21 3.60 -18.50 10.75
CA VAL A 21 4.44 -17.65 9.87
C VAL A 21 4.96 -16.39 10.57
N LEU A 22 4.33 -15.95 11.65
CA LEU A 22 4.76 -14.76 12.41
C LEU A 22 5.53 -15.06 13.70
N ALA A 23 5.37 -16.26 14.24
CA ALA A 23 6.17 -16.72 15.37
C ALA A 23 7.63 -16.98 14.94
N ALA A 24 7.86 -17.34 13.69
CA ALA A 24 9.20 -17.55 13.14
C ALA A 24 9.89 -16.21 12.81
N ARG A 25 10.74 -15.71 13.72
CA ARG A 25 11.75 -14.68 13.40
C ARG A 25 13.16 -15.20 13.71
N PRO A 26 14.19 -14.68 13.02
CA PRO A 26 15.56 -14.97 13.39
C PRO A 26 15.83 -14.33 14.75
N GLU A 27 16.60 -15.01 15.58
CA GLU A 27 17.27 -14.38 16.70
C GLU A 27 18.14 -13.25 16.11
N SER A 28 17.80 -12.00 16.44
CA SER A 28 18.72 -10.89 16.20
C SER A 28 19.80 -11.02 17.26
N PRO A 29 21.08 -11.23 16.89
CA PRO A 29 22.14 -11.33 17.87
C PRO A 29 22.14 -10.03 18.70
N PRO A 30 22.30 -10.11 20.03
CA PRO A 30 22.31 -8.91 20.86
C PRO A 30 23.40 -7.96 20.35
N PRO A 31 23.16 -6.63 20.36
CA PRO A 31 24.16 -5.66 19.95
C PRO A 31 25.41 -5.86 20.80
N ARG A 32 26.51 -6.28 20.18
CA ARG A 32 27.80 -6.52 20.84
C ARG A 32 28.65 -5.25 20.97
N GLN A 33 28.08 -4.08 20.71
CA GLN A 33 28.84 -2.90 20.31
C GLN A 33 28.55 -1.75 21.25
N SER A 34 29.25 -1.74 22.38
CA SER A 34 29.23 -0.63 23.34
C SER A 34 30.36 0.35 23.02
N ALA A 35 30.02 1.64 22.97
CA ALA A 35 30.96 2.76 22.94
C ALA A 35 30.92 3.48 24.29
N ASP A 36 32.06 4.04 24.71
CA ASP A 36 32.12 4.82 25.97
C ASP A 36 31.49 6.21 25.79
N TYR A 37 31.55 6.73 24.56
CA TYR A 37 31.05 8.05 24.18
C TYR A 37 30.32 7.98 22.83
N VAL A 38 29.30 8.84 22.65
CA VAL A 38 28.64 9.03 21.36
C VAL A 38 28.67 10.50 20.97
N VAL A 39 29.05 10.77 19.72
CA VAL A 39 29.03 12.11 19.11
C VAL A 39 28.06 12.10 17.93
N LEU A 40 26.93 12.77 18.08
CA LEU A 40 25.95 12.98 17.02
C LEU A 40 26.27 14.30 16.31
N VAL A 41 26.60 14.21 15.04
CA VAL A 41 26.96 15.36 14.20
C VAL A 41 25.85 15.56 13.17
N GLY A 42 25.15 16.68 13.26
CA GLY A 42 24.07 17.02 12.34
C GLY A 42 24.47 18.14 11.40
N VAL A 43 24.07 17.99 10.13
CA VAL A 43 24.22 19.03 9.10
C VAL A 43 22.87 19.17 8.41
N ALA A 44 22.21 20.31 8.52
CA ALA A 44 20.94 20.52 7.83
C ALA A 44 21.16 20.49 6.31
N GLY A 45 20.30 19.83 5.55
CA GLY A 45 20.38 19.77 4.10
C GLY A 45 21.43 18.82 3.51
N LEU A 46 22.33 18.19 4.28
CA LEU A 46 23.43 17.36 3.73
C LEU A 46 22.93 16.10 3.01
N ARG A 47 23.39 15.89 1.78
CA ARG A 47 22.97 14.78 0.89
C ARG A 47 24.18 14.04 0.31
N TRP A 48 23.94 12.84 -0.23
CA TRP A 48 25.00 12.03 -0.86
C TRP A 48 25.63 12.71 -2.09
N GLU A 49 24.94 13.65 -2.73
CA GLU A 49 25.47 14.50 -3.81
C GLU A 49 26.55 15.51 -3.36
N ASP A 50 26.63 15.77 -2.05
CA ASP A 50 27.63 16.67 -1.44
C ASP A 50 28.90 15.93 -0.97
N VAL A 51 28.88 14.58 -1.00
CA VAL A 51 29.99 13.73 -0.56
C VAL A 51 30.95 13.47 -1.73
N ASP A 52 32.17 13.99 -1.63
CA ASP A 52 33.11 14.08 -2.74
C ASP A 52 34.55 14.04 -2.24
N PRO A 53 35.45 13.27 -2.89
CA PRO A 53 36.81 13.08 -2.40
C PRO A 53 37.67 14.35 -2.42
N GLN A 54 37.29 15.37 -3.22
CA GLN A 54 38.04 16.63 -3.33
C GLN A 54 37.41 17.73 -2.48
N ARG A 55 36.07 17.82 -2.46
CA ARG A 55 35.32 18.88 -1.78
C ARG A 55 35.04 18.55 -0.32
N THR A 56 34.76 17.30 0.01
CA THR A 56 34.45 16.86 1.38
C THR A 56 35.30 15.63 1.76
N PRO A 57 36.65 15.78 1.77
CA PRO A 57 37.57 14.66 1.94
C PRO A 57 37.50 14.00 3.32
N THR A 58 37.03 14.71 4.33
CA THR A 58 36.88 14.15 5.68
C THR A 58 35.68 13.22 5.75
N LEU A 59 34.53 13.70 5.27
CA LEU A 59 33.31 12.92 5.17
C LEU A 59 33.47 11.74 4.22
N TRP A 60 34.19 11.91 3.11
CA TRP A 60 34.54 10.83 2.18
C TRP A 60 35.31 9.71 2.88
N ARG A 61 36.38 10.04 3.63
CA ARG A 61 37.17 9.03 4.38
C ARG A 61 36.35 8.38 5.48
N MET A 62 35.58 9.16 6.24
CA MET A 62 34.69 8.61 7.27
C MET A 62 33.66 7.64 6.66
N ALA A 63 33.11 7.95 5.49
CA ALA A 63 32.20 7.05 4.77
C ALA A 63 32.92 5.81 4.19
N GLN A 64 34.21 5.93 3.88
CA GLN A 64 35.01 4.80 3.40
C GLN A 64 35.20 3.77 4.49
N ASP A 65 35.63 4.22 5.68
CA ASP A 65 36.00 3.38 6.80
C ASP A 65 34.78 2.95 7.63
N GLY A 66 33.75 3.81 7.69
CA GLY A 66 32.53 3.60 8.47
C GLY A 66 31.39 2.94 7.71
N SER A 67 30.29 2.76 8.43
CA SER A 67 29.02 2.27 7.89
C SER A 67 28.18 3.41 7.34
N ILE A 68 27.56 3.20 6.18
CA ILE A 68 26.82 4.25 5.46
C ILE A 68 25.35 3.88 5.26
N GLY A 69 24.47 4.87 5.13
CA GLY A 69 23.07 4.66 4.78
C GLY A 69 22.37 5.90 4.27
N SER A 70 21.16 5.69 3.74
CA SER A 70 20.22 6.75 3.38
C SER A 70 19.30 7.06 4.55
N LEU A 71 19.22 8.33 4.92
CA LEU A 71 18.40 8.80 6.03
C LEU A 71 17.15 9.51 5.52
N SER A 72 15.98 9.04 5.95
CA SER A 72 14.75 9.81 5.81
C SER A 72 14.56 10.74 7.00
N VAL A 73 14.49 12.03 6.72
CA VAL A 73 14.43 13.08 7.75
C VAL A 73 13.02 13.37 8.25
N ARG A 74 12.03 12.57 7.86
CA ARG A 74 10.61 12.81 8.18
C ARG A 74 10.41 13.28 9.63
N SER A 75 9.70 14.40 9.77
CA SER A 75 9.14 14.93 11.01
C SER A 75 7.60 14.94 10.94
N VAL A 76 6.95 15.72 11.80
CA VAL A 76 5.49 15.93 11.76
C VAL A 76 5.04 16.57 10.44
N TYR A 77 5.82 17.56 9.95
CA TYR A 77 5.53 18.32 8.74
C TYR A 77 6.51 17.97 7.62
N ARG A 78 6.11 18.26 6.38
CA ARG A 78 6.91 18.03 5.17
C ARG A 78 6.94 19.31 4.32
N PRO A 79 8.11 19.80 3.88
CA PRO A 79 9.45 19.28 4.15
C PRO A 79 9.81 19.38 5.65
N THR A 80 10.79 18.58 6.09
CA THR A 80 11.25 18.64 7.48
C THR A 80 12.27 19.76 7.62
N CYS A 81 11.87 20.85 8.26
CA CYS A 81 12.76 22.00 8.42
C CYS A 81 13.82 21.78 9.51
N PRO A 82 14.93 22.56 9.48
CA PRO A 82 16.06 22.35 10.38
C PRO A 82 15.71 22.20 11.86
N VAL A 83 14.89 23.11 12.40
CA VAL A 83 14.47 23.06 13.81
C VAL A 83 13.64 21.81 14.13
N ASP A 84 12.76 21.38 13.22
CA ASP A 84 11.94 20.17 13.38
C ASP A 84 12.80 18.90 13.30
N GLY A 85 13.84 18.91 12.45
CA GLY A 85 14.81 17.82 12.33
C GLY A 85 15.59 17.61 13.61
N TRP A 86 16.19 18.68 14.15
CA TRP A 86 16.89 18.63 15.44
C TRP A 86 15.98 18.20 16.59
N LEU A 87 14.76 18.72 16.65
CA LEU A 87 13.79 18.33 17.67
C LEU A 87 13.40 16.84 17.55
N THR A 88 13.21 16.36 16.32
CA THR A 88 12.88 14.95 16.01
C THR A 88 14.02 14.02 16.42
N LEU A 89 15.27 14.43 16.17
CA LEU A 89 16.48 13.71 16.61
C LEU A 89 16.48 13.59 18.13
N GLY A 90 16.35 14.69 18.88
CA GLY A 90 16.36 14.67 20.35
C GLY A 90 15.16 13.95 20.99
N ALA A 91 14.04 13.84 20.27
CA ALA A 91 12.84 13.16 20.74
C ALA A 91 12.84 11.63 20.50
N GLY A 92 13.67 11.12 19.57
CA GLY A 92 13.58 9.73 19.09
C GLY A 92 12.21 9.38 18.49
N GLY A 93 11.50 10.38 17.97
CA GLY A 93 10.16 10.26 17.42
C GLY A 93 9.77 11.53 16.67
N PHE A 94 8.78 11.43 15.78
CA PHE A 94 8.35 12.57 14.94
C PHE A 94 7.89 13.74 15.80
N ALA A 95 8.60 14.86 15.71
CA ALA A 95 8.33 16.07 16.47
C ALA A 95 8.20 17.29 15.54
N ALA A 96 7.62 18.37 16.05
CA ALA A 96 7.67 19.68 15.41
C ALA A 96 7.76 20.79 16.45
N TRP A 97 8.58 21.80 16.13
CA TRP A 97 8.76 22.98 16.95
C TRP A 97 7.55 23.91 16.86
N SER A 98 7.15 24.24 15.63
CA SER A 98 6.08 25.20 15.33
C SER A 98 5.01 24.60 14.40
N GLY A 99 4.18 25.44 13.76
CA GLY A 99 3.36 25.00 12.63
C GLY A 99 4.22 24.58 11.44
N GLY A 100 3.61 23.96 10.43
CA GLY A 100 4.31 23.60 9.19
C GLY A 100 4.84 24.83 8.44
N PRO A 101 5.87 24.67 7.59
CA PRO A 101 6.52 25.79 6.92
C PRO A 101 5.55 26.52 5.99
N PRO A 102 5.46 27.87 6.05
CA PRO A 102 4.74 28.65 5.06
C PRO A 102 5.40 28.48 3.68
N ASP A 103 4.59 28.24 2.65
CA ASP A 103 5.00 28.08 1.25
C ASP A 103 6.03 26.97 0.95
N GLY A 104 6.36 26.13 1.93
CA GLY A 104 7.31 25.03 1.77
C GLY A 104 8.79 25.42 1.80
N GLN A 105 9.11 26.67 2.16
CA GLN A 105 10.48 27.09 2.46
C GLN A 105 10.78 26.89 3.93
N CYS A 106 11.97 26.38 4.24
CA CYS A 106 12.36 26.16 5.62
C CYS A 106 13.12 27.37 6.17
N PRO A 107 12.63 27.98 7.26
CA PRO A 107 13.39 29.02 7.92
C PRO A 107 14.67 28.44 8.54
N PRO A 108 15.71 29.27 8.73
CA PRO A 108 16.88 28.86 9.49
C PRO A 108 16.48 28.53 10.94
N VAL A 109 17.38 27.85 11.66
CA VAL A 109 17.18 27.57 13.09
C VAL A 109 17.25 28.89 13.86
N ASP A 110 16.09 29.44 14.21
CA ASP A 110 15.95 30.64 15.03
C ASP A 110 15.25 30.28 16.35
N VAL A 111 16.07 29.99 17.37
CA VAL A 111 15.60 29.64 18.71
C VAL A 111 16.35 30.45 19.76
N THR A 112 15.63 30.88 20.79
CA THR A 112 16.24 31.58 21.94
C THR A 112 17.00 30.58 22.81
N VAL A 113 18.30 30.81 22.97
CA VAL A 113 19.19 30.01 23.82
C VAL A 113 19.82 30.91 24.88
N ASP A 114 19.35 30.80 26.11
CA ASP A 114 19.84 31.60 27.24
C ASP A 114 21.04 30.91 27.89
N GLN A 115 22.12 31.65 28.15
CA GLN A 115 23.33 31.17 28.83
C GLN A 115 23.58 31.95 30.12
N PRO A 116 22.81 31.70 31.19
CA PRO A 116 22.91 32.50 32.41
C PRO A 116 24.24 32.30 33.16
N ASP A 117 24.88 31.13 33.04
CA ASP A 117 26.11 30.77 33.77
C ASP A 117 27.34 30.61 32.87
N GLY A 118 27.17 30.71 31.54
CA GLY A 118 28.24 30.47 30.55
C GLY A 118 28.76 29.02 30.51
N ILE A 119 28.07 28.08 31.16
CA ILE A 119 28.44 26.66 31.20
C ILE A 119 27.40 25.83 30.44
N GLY A 120 26.14 25.98 30.83
CA GLY A 120 25.00 25.32 30.19
C GLY A 120 24.18 26.31 29.37
N ALA A 121 23.03 25.84 28.91
CA ALA A 121 22.04 26.72 28.30
C ALA A 121 20.62 26.33 28.71
N ASN A 122 19.68 27.23 28.46
CA ASN A 122 18.26 26.99 28.62
C ASN A 122 17.50 27.43 27.37
N LEU A 123 16.54 26.62 26.92
CA LEU A 123 15.59 26.95 25.86
C LEU A 123 14.23 27.26 26.51
N PRO A 124 13.86 28.54 26.71
CA PRO A 124 12.65 28.91 27.46
C PRO A 124 11.36 28.36 26.86
N GLN A 125 11.34 28.15 25.54
CA GLN A 125 10.16 27.68 24.82
C GLN A 125 9.98 26.15 24.88
N GLN A 126 11.00 25.40 25.31
CA GLN A 126 11.03 23.94 25.21
C GLN A 126 9.85 23.27 25.90
N GLU A 127 9.47 23.73 27.09
CA GLU A 127 8.33 23.16 27.83
C GLU A 127 7.02 23.28 27.03
N SER A 128 6.77 24.44 26.42
CA SER A 128 5.59 24.66 25.57
C SER A 128 5.61 23.80 24.31
N VAL A 129 6.79 23.58 23.72
CA VAL A 129 6.99 22.70 22.57
C VAL A 129 6.72 21.25 22.97
N VAL A 130 7.20 20.81 24.13
CA VAL A 130 6.96 19.46 24.67
C VAL A 130 5.46 19.22 24.90
N LEU A 131 4.78 20.14 25.59
CA LEU A 131 3.33 20.04 25.83
C LEU A 131 2.55 19.95 24.52
N ARG A 132 2.89 20.77 23.52
CA ARG A 132 2.26 20.71 22.19
C ARG A 132 2.48 19.35 21.52
N ASN A 133 3.70 18.81 21.52
CA ASN A 133 4.01 17.52 20.89
C ASN A 133 3.29 16.36 21.58
N GLN A 134 3.17 16.41 22.91
CA GLN A 134 2.50 15.38 23.69
C GLN A 134 0.98 15.42 23.56
N GLU A 135 0.38 16.61 23.63
CA GLU A 135 -1.08 16.76 23.79
C GLU A 135 -1.81 17.02 22.47
N ARG A 136 -1.15 17.71 21.51
CA ARG A 136 -1.82 18.19 20.29
C ARG A 136 -1.34 17.51 19.03
N LEU A 137 -0.12 16.97 19.03
CA LEU A 137 0.42 16.31 17.85
C LEU A 137 0.14 14.82 17.86
N PRO A 138 -0.05 14.21 16.68
CA PRO A 138 -0.58 12.86 16.60
C PRO A 138 0.31 11.79 17.23
N TRP A 139 1.62 12.05 17.41
CA TRP A 139 2.62 11.09 17.86
C TRP A 139 2.88 11.06 19.36
N GLY A 140 2.39 12.04 20.12
CA GLY A 140 2.57 12.07 21.58
C GLY A 140 4.03 12.05 22.01
N THR A 141 4.93 12.57 21.16
CA THR A 141 6.38 12.49 21.35
C THR A 141 6.83 13.44 22.46
N VAL A 142 7.93 13.07 23.12
CA VAL A 142 8.52 13.86 24.19
C VAL A 142 9.87 14.40 23.72
N PRO A 143 9.92 15.63 23.20
CA PRO A 143 11.18 16.29 22.93
C PRO A 143 12.10 16.32 24.14
N GLY A 144 13.40 16.08 23.93
CA GLY A 144 14.41 16.02 24.98
C GLY A 144 14.59 14.65 25.65
N ALA A 145 13.84 13.63 25.24
CA ALA A 145 13.92 12.29 25.82
C ALA A 145 15.30 11.61 25.66
N LEU A 146 16.07 11.93 24.60
CA LEU A 146 17.45 11.48 24.43
C LEU A 146 18.35 11.98 25.56
N SER A 147 18.40 13.30 25.76
CA SER A 147 19.23 13.90 26.82
C SER A 147 18.77 13.56 28.21
N GLU A 148 17.47 13.34 28.41
CA GLU A 148 16.93 12.90 29.70
C GLU A 148 17.40 11.49 30.09
N SER A 149 17.69 10.65 29.09
CA SER A 149 18.15 9.28 29.28
C SER A 149 19.67 9.18 29.57
N VAL A 150 20.38 10.31 29.58
CA VAL A 150 21.80 10.39 29.95
C VAL A 150 22.02 11.40 31.09
N ARG A 151 23.07 11.18 31.89
CA ARG A 151 23.41 12.06 33.00
C ARG A 151 23.91 13.43 32.55
N CYS A 152 24.62 13.48 31.43
CA CYS A 152 25.11 14.72 30.84
C CYS A 152 25.15 14.62 29.32
N SER A 153 24.81 15.73 28.67
CA SER A 153 24.96 15.95 27.23
C SER A 153 25.65 17.28 26.90
N VAL A 154 26.46 17.28 25.86
CA VAL A 154 27.07 18.49 25.29
C VAL A 154 26.29 18.89 24.04
N ALA A 155 26.05 20.19 23.86
CA ALA A 155 25.49 20.75 22.64
C ALA A 155 26.40 21.84 22.08
N VAL A 156 26.69 21.75 20.79
CA VAL A 156 27.46 22.76 20.05
C VAL A 156 26.61 23.32 18.92
N GLY A 157 26.23 24.59 19.01
CA GLY A 157 25.37 25.27 18.04
C GLY A 157 23.87 25.20 18.35
N PRO A 158 23.05 26.09 17.74
CA PRO A 158 21.64 26.26 18.10
C PRO A 158 20.80 25.01 17.79
N GLY A 159 21.03 24.31 16.68
CA GLY A 159 20.33 23.06 16.36
C GLY A 159 20.63 21.95 17.36
N ALA A 160 21.90 21.81 17.75
CA ALA A 160 22.29 20.87 18.80
C ALA A 160 21.65 21.22 20.14
N ALA A 161 21.46 22.50 20.46
CA ALA A 161 20.76 22.93 21.67
C ALA A 161 19.30 22.44 21.68
N VAL A 162 18.61 22.52 20.54
CA VAL A 162 17.23 22.00 20.38
C VAL A 162 17.16 20.49 20.62
N ALA A 163 18.10 19.73 20.06
CA ALA A 163 18.14 18.28 20.23
C ALA A 163 18.57 17.86 21.64
N ALA A 164 19.48 18.61 22.26
CA ALA A 164 20.05 18.30 23.57
C ALA A 164 19.22 18.83 24.74
N ALA A 165 18.29 19.77 24.50
CA ALA A 165 17.46 20.35 25.55
C ALA A 165 16.57 19.28 26.18
N ARG A 166 16.71 19.09 27.49
CA ARG A 166 15.80 18.27 28.31
C ARG A 166 14.37 18.80 28.21
N PRO A 167 13.34 18.03 28.61
CA PRO A 167 11.93 18.46 28.45
C PRO A 167 11.60 19.85 29.03
N PHE A 168 12.34 20.28 30.05
CA PHE A 168 12.21 21.58 30.74
C PHE A 168 13.17 22.67 30.20
N GLY A 169 13.84 22.44 29.07
CA GLY A 169 14.66 23.44 28.37
C GLY A 169 16.15 23.41 28.70
N ARG A 170 16.56 22.75 29.79
CA ARG A 170 17.97 22.72 30.23
C ARG A 170 18.87 21.92 29.28
N VAL A 171 20.02 22.49 28.96
CA VAL A 171 21.15 21.86 28.26
C VAL A 171 22.34 21.83 29.23
N ASP A 172 22.96 20.65 29.42
CA ASP A 172 23.95 20.45 30.50
C ASP A 172 25.26 21.21 30.25
N ARG A 173 25.79 21.14 29.02
CA ARG A 173 26.96 21.89 28.55
C ARG A 173 26.68 22.46 27.17
N TYR A 174 26.95 23.74 26.97
CA TYR A 174 26.65 24.41 25.71
C TYR A 174 27.81 25.27 25.21
N ALA A 175 28.05 25.21 23.90
CA ALA A 175 28.88 26.17 23.19
C ALA A 175 28.15 26.66 21.93
N PRO A 176 28.11 27.98 21.64
CA PRO A 176 27.43 28.49 20.46
C PRO A 176 28.10 28.07 19.14
N THR A 177 29.40 27.81 19.17
CA THR A 177 30.20 27.39 18.00
C THR A 177 31.24 26.37 18.42
N LEU A 178 31.66 25.50 17.50
CA LEU A 178 32.70 24.50 17.77
C LEU A 178 34.05 25.19 18.08
N PRO A 179 34.65 24.94 19.27
CA PRO A 179 35.97 25.46 19.61
C PRO A 179 37.07 24.98 18.65
N GLN A 180 38.23 25.64 18.67
CA GLN A 180 39.38 25.23 17.85
C GLN A 180 39.91 23.85 18.27
N ASP A 181 39.96 23.59 19.58
CA ASP A 181 40.24 22.28 20.15
C ASP A 181 39.00 21.80 20.92
N PRO A 182 38.18 20.90 20.33
CA PRO A 182 36.95 20.44 20.95
C PRO A 182 37.15 19.24 21.90
N ALA A 183 38.38 18.75 22.12
CA ALA A 183 38.61 17.49 22.83
C ALA A 183 38.07 17.47 24.26
N GLU A 184 38.38 18.52 25.04
CA GLU A 184 37.88 18.65 26.41
C GLU A 184 36.34 18.75 26.45
N LEU A 185 35.76 19.52 25.53
CA LEU A 185 34.32 19.72 25.46
C LEU A 185 33.59 18.42 25.10
N LEU A 186 34.04 17.72 24.06
CA LEU A 186 33.42 16.47 23.59
C LEU A 186 33.62 15.30 24.57
N GLY A 187 34.71 15.31 25.35
CA GLY A 187 34.98 14.31 26.39
C GLY A 187 34.32 14.59 27.74
N SER A 188 33.74 15.78 27.94
CA SER A 188 33.17 16.16 29.23
C SER A 188 31.90 15.38 29.60
N CYS A 189 31.18 14.85 28.61
CA CYS A 189 29.93 14.11 28.78
C CYS A 189 29.86 12.92 27.81
N VAL A 190 29.11 11.88 28.19
CA VAL A 190 28.99 10.63 27.39
C VAL A 190 28.29 10.82 26.05
N LEU A 191 27.49 11.89 25.91
CA LEU A 191 26.78 12.25 24.68
C LEU A 191 27.16 13.66 24.28
N SER A 192 27.61 13.83 23.04
CA SER A 192 27.82 15.14 22.41
C SER A 192 26.95 15.28 21.17
N ILE A 193 26.29 16.41 21.00
CA ILE A 193 25.51 16.76 19.82
C ILE A 193 26.12 18.02 19.20
N VAL A 194 26.45 17.96 17.91
CA VAL A 194 27.21 19.02 17.22
C VAL A 194 26.47 19.43 15.95
N ASP A 195 26.10 20.70 15.86
CA ASP A 195 25.52 21.33 14.68
C ASP A 195 26.64 21.95 13.84
N LEU A 196 26.87 21.40 12.65
CA LEU A 196 27.85 21.93 11.70
C LEU A 196 27.24 22.92 10.69
N GLY A 197 25.99 23.33 10.92
CA GLY A 197 25.27 24.30 10.12
C GLY A 197 24.43 23.68 9.01
N THR A 198 24.14 24.50 8.00
CA THR A 198 23.20 24.21 6.93
C THR A 198 23.91 24.18 5.58
N VAL A 199 23.64 23.15 4.79
CA VAL A 199 24.00 23.02 3.38
C VAL A 199 22.78 23.35 2.54
N ASP A 200 22.61 24.64 2.27
CA ASP A 200 21.55 25.23 1.46
C ASP A 200 22.12 25.99 0.24
N GLY A 201 21.22 26.49 -0.61
CA GLY A 201 21.53 27.31 -1.78
C GLY A 201 21.01 26.74 -3.08
N GLU A 202 20.41 27.62 -3.90
CA GLU A 202 19.88 27.30 -5.23
C GLU A 202 21.01 26.96 -6.23
N ASP A 203 22.21 27.51 -6.02
CA ASP A 203 23.37 27.30 -6.86
C ASP A 203 24.28 26.18 -6.34
N ALA A 204 24.75 25.31 -7.25
CA ALA A 204 25.67 24.22 -6.91
C ALA A 204 26.97 24.70 -6.23
N ALA A 205 27.43 25.91 -6.56
CA ALA A 205 28.66 26.49 -6.01
C ALA A 205 28.53 26.91 -4.54
N SER A 206 27.41 27.54 -4.16
CA SER A 206 27.15 27.93 -2.76
C SER A 206 26.95 26.70 -1.89
N ARG A 207 26.19 25.73 -2.38
CA ARG A 207 25.98 24.44 -1.72
C ARG A 207 27.30 23.71 -1.49
N ALA A 208 28.17 23.65 -2.50
CA ALA A 208 29.51 23.06 -2.38
C ALA A 208 30.43 23.85 -1.43
N ALA A 209 30.23 25.15 -1.25
CA ALA A 209 30.97 25.95 -0.26
C ALA A 209 30.50 25.65 1.17
N ALA A 210 29.19 25.55 1.39
CA ALA A 210 28.61 25.17 2.67
C ALA A 210 29.03 23.75 3.08
N ALA A 211 29.00 22.78 2.15
CA ALA A 211 29.46 21.42 2.39
C ALA A 211 30.96 21.36 2.75
N ARG A 212 31.81 22.15 2.07
CA ARG A 212 33.24 22.30 2.40
C ARG A 212 33.45 22.86 3.81
N ALA A 213 32.66 23.86 4.21
CA ALA A 213 32.74 24.44 5.55
C ALA A 213 32.35 23.41 6.62
N ALA A 214 31.27 22.66 6.40
CA ALA A 214 30.86 21.57 7.30
C ALA A 214 31.93 20.47 7.39
N ASP A 215 32.55 20.06 6.28
CA ASP A 215 33.63 19.05 6.27
C ASP A 215 34.86 19.50 7.08
N ALA A 216 35.26 20.76 6.96
CA ALA A 216 36.36 21.32 7.74
C ALA A 216 36.06 21.32 9.26
N GLN A 217 34.80 21.54 9.64
CA GLN A 217 34.36 21.43 11.03
C GLN A 217 34.32 19.98 11.50
N LEU A 218 33.84 19.05 10.66
CA LEU A 218 33.84 17.62 10.93
C LEU A 218 35.26 17.10 11.20
N ALA A 219 36.26 17.58 10.46
CA ALA A 219 37.65 17.22 10.71
C ALA A 219 38.10 17.56 12.14
N ARG A 220 37.66 18.71 12.68
CA ARG A 220 37.93 19.09 14.07
C ARG A 220 37.21 18.20 15.07
N VAL A 221 35.96 17.81 14.79
CA VAL A 221 35.21 16.86 15.62
C VAL A 221 35.91 15.50 15.66
N LEU A 222 36.31 14.96 14.50
CA LEU A 222 36.99 13.66 14.43
C LEU A 222 38.36 13.68 15.11
N ASN A 223 39.10 14.79 15.02
CA ASN A 223 40.39 14.93 15.70
C ASN A 223 40.24 15.10 17.22
N GLY A 224 39.15 15.70 17.69
CA GLY A 224 38.87 15.91 19.12
C GLY A 224 37.93 14.88 19.74
N ARG A 225 37.52 13.83 19.03
CA ARG A 225 36.61 12.81 19.60
C ARG A 225 37.31 12.05 20.73
N PRO A 226 36.57 11.64 21.79
CA PRO A 226 37.12 10.74 22.79
C PRO A 226 37.52 9.38 22.19
N PRO A 227 38.50 8.66 22.75
CA PRO A 227 38.78 7.28 22.36
C PRO A 227 37.56 6.39 22.62
N GLN A 228 37.42 5.30 21.85
CA GLN A 228 36.27 4.36 21.94
C GLN A 228 34.90 5.05 21.82
N SER A 229 34.83 6.15 21.06
CA SER A 229 33.58 6.84 20.75
C SER A 229 32.93 6.28 19.49
N LEU A 230 31.62 6.45 19.35
CA LEU A 230 30.88 6.32 18.10
C LEU A 230 30.53 7.72 17.59
N VAL A 231 30.94 8.04 16.37
CA VAL A 231 30.57 9.30 15.70
C VAL A 231 29.52 8.99 14.63
N ILE A 232 28.37 9.65 14.69
CA ILE A 232 27.32 9.52 13.68
C ILE A 232 27.12 10.88 13.00
N VAL A 233 27.43 10.97 11.72
CA VAL A 233 27.14 12.14 10.88
C VAL A 233 25.83 11.93 10.15
N ALA A 234 24.91 12.89 10.25
CA ALA A 234 23.60 12.82 9.62
C ALA A 234 23.19 14.14 8.96
N GLY A 235 22.57 14.04 7.78
CA GLY A 235 21.78 15.13 7.22
C GLY A 235 20.45 15.22 7.95
N VAL A 236 20.28 16.16 8.89
CA VAL A 236 19.19 16.10 9.89
C VAL A 236 17.86 16.68 9.41
N SER A 237 17.81 17.33 8.26
CA SER A 237 16.61 18.04 7.77
C SER A 237 16.71 18.38 6.29
N ASP A 238 15.55 18.64 5.67
CA ASP A 238 15.43 19.33 4.41
C ASP A 238 15.71 20.84 4.61
N THR A 239 16.10 21.53 3.53
CA THR A 239 16.23 23.00 3.50
C THR A 239 15.13 23.67 2.67
N GLU A 240 14.44 22.89 1.85
CA GLU A 240 13.40 23.34 0.92
C GLU A 240 12.59 22.15 0.39
N ARG A 241 11.56 22.43 -0.42
CA ARG A 241 10.88 21.41 -1.21
C ARG A 241 11.64 21.13 -2.52
N PRO A 242 11.59 19.88 -3.04
CA PRO A 242 10.97 18.70 -2.43
C PRO A 242 11.87 18.05 -1.37
N SER A 243 11.28 17.29 -0.45
CA SER A 243 12.06 16.49 0.52
C SER A 243 12.99 15.50 -0.18
N ARG A 244 14.16 15.25 0.42
CA ARG A 244 15.21 14.37 -0.13
C ARG A 244 15.67 13.33 0.88
N LEU A 245 16.40 12.31 0.42
CA LEU A 245 17.15 11.42 1.29
C LEU A 245 18.48 12.07 1.64
N HIS A 246 18.90 11.84 2.88
CA HIS A 246 20.06 12.48 3.48
C HIS A 246 21.17 11.48 3.80
N VAL A 247 22.36 12.00 4.04
CA VAL A 247 23.53 11.20 4.44
C VAL A 247 23.32 10.67 5.85
N ALA A 248 23.68 9.41 6.08
CA ALA A 248 24.03 8.90 7.40
C ALA A 248 25.35 8.13 7.30
N VAL A 249 26.31 8.45 8.17
CA VAL A 249 27.57 7.74 8.32
C VAL A 249 27.83 7.50 9.80
N ALA A 250 28.11 6.26 10.19
CA ALA A 250 28.54 5.92 11.54
C ALA A 250 29.97 5.39 11.51
N ASP A 251 30.82 5.92 12.38
CA ASP A 251 32.23 5.57 12.46
C ASP A 251 32.65 5.34 13.92
N GLY A 252 33.15 4.14 14.21
CA GLY A 252 33.53 3.70 15.54
C GLY A 252 33.46 2.18 15.67
N PRO A 253 33.80 1.64 16.86
CA PRO A 253 33.86 0.19 17.08
C PRO A 253 32.55 -0.52 16.71
N GLY A 254 32.61 -1.46 15.76
CA GLY A 254 31.47 -2.24 15.28
C GLY A 254 30.68 -1.63 14.11
N TRP A 255 31.12 -0.47 13.61
CA TRP A 255 30.50 0.24 12.49
C TRP A 255 31.46 0.35 11.30
N GLU A 256 32.33 -0.64 11.14
CA GLU A 256 33.33 -0.64 10.08
C GLU A 256 32.74 -1.19 8.77
N GLU A 257 32.91 -0.41 7.70
CA GLU A 257 32.66 -0.79 6.31
C GLU A 257 31.28 -1.39 5.95
N GLY A 258 30.23 -1.13 6.73
CA GLY A 258 28.91 -1.76 6.56
C GLY A 258 27.81 -0.87 5.97
N TRP A 259 26.62 -1.44 5.78
CA TRP A 259 25.38 -0.71 5.59
C TRP A 259 24.73 -0.41 6.95
N LEU A 260 24.31 0.83 7.14
CA LEU A 260 23.42 1.21 8.23
C LEU A 260 22.00 0.72 7.91
N THR A 261 21.38 0.01 8.85
CA THR A 261 20.00 -0.46 8.75
C THR A 261 19.28 -0.27 10.07
N SER A 262 17.97 -0.06 10.05
CA SER A 262 17.16 -0.05 11.28
C SER A 262 15.98 -1.03 11.15
N PRO A 263 15.59 -1.72 12.23
CA PRO A 263 14.35 -2.49 12.24
C PRO A 263 13.09 -1.63 12.04
N SER A 264 13.19 -0.29 12.16
CA SER A 264 12.10 0.65 11.84
C SER A 264 11.78 0.68 10.34
N THR A 265 12.80 0.54 9.49
CA THR A 265 12.67 0.50 8.03
C THR A 265 12.54 -0.95 7.53
N GLY A 266 13.23 -1.90 8.16
CA GLY A 266 13.29 -3.29 7.70
C GLY A 266 13.94 -3.43 6.31
N ARG A 267 14.75 -2.44 5.92
CA ARG A 267 15.41 -2.37 4.61
C ARG A 267 16.87 -1.96 4.81
N GLN A 268 17.78 -2.79 4.32
CA GLN A 268 19.22 -2.54 4.38
C GLN A 268 19.57 -1.23 3.68
N GLY A 269 20.47 -0.44 4.29
CA GLY A 269 20.92 0.84 3.76
C GLY A 269 19.95 2.01 4.00
N TYR A 270 18.87 1.81 4.77
CA TYR A 270 17.88 2.86 5.07
C TYR A 270 17.60 2.98 6.56
N LEU A 271 17.55 4.23 7.02
CA LEU A 271 17.19 4.62 8.38
C LEU A 271 16.24 5.81 8.37
N GLN A 272 15.64 6.07 9.53
CA GLN A 272 14.90 7.28 9.79
C GLN A 272 15.65 8.14 10.81
N LEU A 273 15.47 9.46 10.76
CA LEU A 273 16.06 10.39 11.73
C LEU A 273 15.73 10.03 13.19
N ILE A 274 14.53 9.50 13.42
CA ILE A 274 14.06 9.03 14.72
C ILE A 274 14.85 7.82 15.27
N ASP A 275 15.65 7.15 14.44
CA ASP A 275 16.47 6.00 14.82
C ASP A 275 17.80 6.42 15.47
N LEU A 276 18.25 7.66 15.29
CA LEU A 276 19.57 8.11 15.77
C LEU A 276 19.63 8.19 17.31
N ALA A 277 18.57 8.68 17.96
CA ALA A 277 18.49 8.70 19.42
C ALA A 277 18.54 7.31 20.08
N PRO A 278 17.70 6.33 19.68
CA PRO A 278 17.83 4.97 20.21
C PRO A 278 19.19 4.34 19.86
N THR A 279 19.78 4.65 18.70
CA THR A 279 21.13 4.18 18.35
C THR A 279 22.17 4.70 19.35
N ALA A 280 22.12 5.98 19.70
CA ALA A 280 23.02 6.58 20.68
C ALA A 280 22.89 5.93 22.06
N LEU A 281 21.66 5.70 22.55
CA LEU A 281 21.46 5.03 23.85
C LEU A 281 21.91 3.57 23.83
N ALA A 282 21.63 2.84 22.74
CA ALA A 282 22.06 1.46 22.59
C ALA A 282 23.59 1.34 22.57
N ALA A 283 24.28 2.20 21.83
CA ALA A 283 25.73 2.26 21.80
C ALA A 283 26.32 2.60 23.18
N LEU A 284 25.69 3.48 23.96
CA LEU A 284 26.12 3.81 25.32
C LEU A 284 25.73 2.76 26.38
N GLY A 285 25.04 1.67 26.00
CA GLY A 285 24.52 0.67 26.93
C GLY A 285 23.51 1.25 27.94
N ARG A 286 22.77 2.29 27.56
CA ARG A 286 21.76 2.95 28.40
C ARG A 286 20.37 2.35 28.16
N PRO A 287 19.53 2.26 29.20
CA PRO A 287 18.15 1.82 29.02
C PRO A 287 17.38 2.81 28.15
N MET A 288 16.45 2.30 27.36
CA MET A 288 15.47 3.13 26.65
C MET A 288 14.54 3.81 27.67
N PRO A 289 14.00 5.00 27.36
CA PRO A 289 13.07 5.70 28.24
C PRO A 289 11.77 4.92 28.47
N ASP A 290 11.09 5.19 29.60
CA ASP A 290 9.82 4.55 29.98
C ASP A 290 8.74 4.69 28.90
N ARG A 291 8.66 5.87 28.29
CA ARG A 291 7.92 6.07 27.02
C ARG A 291 8.89 5.74 25.88
N PRO A 292 8.74 4.58 25.22
CA PRO A 292 9.71 4.14 24.24
C PRO A 292 9.72 5.07 23.03
N PHE A 293 10.91 5.22 22.44
CA PHE A 293 11.08 5.89 21.16
C PHE A 293 10.24 5.23 20.07
N LEU A 294 9.87 6.03 19.07
CA LEU A 294 9.23 5.50 17.87
C LEU A 294 10.25 4.83 16.95
N GLY A 295 11.46 5.39 16.89
CA GLY A 295 12.59 4.82 16.16
C GLY A 295 13.18 3.62 16.88
N ARG A 296 14.06 2.91 16.17
CA ARG A 296 14.77 1.73 16.68
C ARG A 296 16.27 1.88 16.45
N PRO A 297 17.11 1.32 17.35
CA PRO A 297 18.55 1.42 17.20
C PRO A 297 18.97 0.84 15.85
N ALA A 298 19.84 1.57 15.18
CA ALA A 298 20.47 1.14 13.96
C ALA A 298 21.45 -0.01 14.23
N GLU A 299 21.74 -0.75 13.18
CA GLU A 299 22.72 -1.82 13.16
C GLU A 299 23.60 -1.66 11.92
N SER A 300 24.84 -2.13 12.02
CA SER A 300 25.76 -2.28 10.90
C SER A 300 25.64 -3.69 10.33
N VAL A 301 25.34 -3.80 9.03
CA VAL A 301 25.29 -5.09 8.32
C VAL A 301 26.28 -5.12 7.16
N GLY A 302 26.86 -6.29 6.88
CA GLY A 302 27.78 -6.44 5.74
C GLY A 302 27.09 -6.35 4.38
N GLY A 303 27.85 -6.55 3.31
CA GLY A 303 27.34 -6.57 1.92
C GLY A 303 27.40 -5.21 1.21
N ARG A 304 28.06 -4.22 1.82
CA ARG A 304 28.42 -2.96 1.15
C ARG A 304 29.49 -3.22 0.08
N PRO A 305 29.36 -2.63 -1.13
CA PRO A 305 30.44 -2.65 -2.11
C PRO A 305 31.73 -2.07 -1.53
N ALA A 306 32.88 -2.68 -1.84
CA ALA A 306 34.18 -2.20 -1.35
C ALA A 306 34.59 -0.85 -1.97
N ASP A 307 34.15 -0.59 -3.21
CA ASP A 307 34.30 0.73 -3.83
C ASP A 307 33.25 1.70 -3.28
N LEU A 308 33.70 2.73 -2.57
CA LEU A 308 32.83 3.73 -1.96
C LEU A 308 32.02 4.50 -3.01
N ALA A 309 32.60 4.79 -4.18
CA ALA A 309 31.88 5.51 -5.22
C ALA A 309 30.63 4.73 -5.70
N ALA A 310 30.78 3.41 -5.90
CA ALA A 310 29.67 2.52 -6.18
C ALA A 310 28.68 2.44 -4.99
N ALA A 311 29.18 2.38 -3.75
CA ALA A 311 28.35 2.32 -2.55
C ALA A 311 27.53 3.61 -2.30
N ILE A 312 28.02 4.78 -2.72
CA ILE A 312 27.31 6.07 -2.64
C ILE A 312 26.33 6.23 -3.81
N ALA A 313 26.67 5.71 -4.98
CA ALA A 313 25.85 5.83 -6.18
C ALA A 313 24.45 5.21 -6.00
N GLU A 314 24.34 4.11 -5.25
CA GLU A 314 23.06 3.43 -4.98
C GLU A 314 22.09 4.30 -4.15
N PRO A 315 22.46 4.80 -2.95
CA PRO A 315 21.70 5.82 -2.20
C PRO A 315 21.32 7.06 -3.02
N ALA A 316 22.26 7.60 -3.79
CA ALA A 316 22.03 8.81 -4.58
C ALA A 316 21.05 8.56 -5.74
N ASP A 317 21.09 7.38 -6.36
CA ASP A 317 20.14 7.02 -7.42
C ASP A 317 18.74 6.75 -6.86
N ALA A 318 18.63 6.14 -5.67
CA ALA A 318 17.35 5.92 -5.01
C ALA A 318 16.64 7.22 -4.61
N ASP A 319 17.40 8.26 -4.22
CA ASP A 319 16.85 9.59 -3.99
C ASP A 319 16.29 10.22 -5.27
N ARG A 320 16.98 10.06 -6.40
CA ARG A 320 16.51 10.53 -7.72
C ARG A 320 15.26 9.78 -8.18
N GLU A 321 15.23 8.47 -8.00
CA GLU A 321 14.07 7.63 -8.29
C GLU A 321 12.85 8.09 -7.49
N ALA A 322 12.99 8.24 -6.17
CA ALA A 322 11.91 8.69 -5.30
C ALA A 322 11.42 10.11 -5.64
N ALA A 323 12.33 11.01 -6.04
CA ALA A 323 11.96 12.35 -6.50
C ALA A 323 11.18 12.31 -7.83
N ALA A 324 11.62 11.50 -8.80
CA ALA A 324 10.95 11.32 -10.08
C ALA A 324 9.56 10.69 -9.90
N GLN A 325 9.44 9.70 -9.00
CA GLN A 325 8.18 9.05 -8.66
C GLN A 325 7.12 10.04 -8.19
N ARG A 326 7.45 10.98 -7.30
CA ARG A 326 6.50 11.99 -6.80
C ARG A 326 5.91 12.87 -7.92
N GLN A 327 6.72 13.19 -8.93
CA GLN A 327 6.26 13.99 -10.07
C GLN A 327 5.27 13.22 -10.97
N VAL A 328 5.40 11.89 -11.03
CA VAL A 328 4.65 11.04 -11.95
C VAL A 328 3.41 10.41 -11.30
N ALA A 329 3.48 10.01 -10.03
CA ALA A 329 2.45 9.23 -9.35
C ALA A 329 1.07 9.90 -9.31
N GLY A 330 1.02 11.20 -8.97
CA GLY A 330 -0.24 11.94 -8.96
C GLY A 330 -0.92 11.96 -10.33
N GLY A 331 -0.16 12.25 -11.39
CA GLY A 331 -0.67 12.24 -12.76
C GLY A 331 -1.10 10.85 -13.22
N PHE A 332 -0.32 9.82 -12.91
CA PHE A 332 -0.63 8.43 -13.26
C PHE A 332 -1.97 7.98 -12.69
N PHE A 333 -2.20 8.15 -11.37
CA PHE A 333 -3.43 7.71 -10.74
C PHE A 333 -4.65 8.52 -11.18
N THR A 334 -4.48 9.83 -11.45
CA THR A 334 -5.56 10.65 -12.01
C THR A 334 -5.94 10.21 -13.43
N VAL A 335 -4.96 9.93 -14.30
CA VAL A 335 -5.22 9.42 -15.65
C VAL A 335 -5.86 8.03 -15.60
N LEU A 336 -5.35 7.14 -14.75
CA LEU A 336 -5.93 5.81 -14.53
C LEU A 336 -7.40 5.92 -14.10
N ALA A 337 -7.69 6.76 -13.11
CA ALA A 337 -9.05 6.99 -12.62
C ALA A 337 -9.96 7.52 -13.74
N ALA A 338 -9.52 8.54 -14.48
CA ALA A 338 -10.28 9.13 -15.58
C ALA A 338 -10.58 8.10 -16.69
N VAL A 339 -9.57 7.36 -17.15
CA VAL A 339 -9.72 6.34 -18.21
C VAL A 339 -10.69 5.25 -17.78
N GLN A 340 -10.59 4.74 -16.55
CA GLN A 340 -11.48 3.70 -16.06
C GLN A 340 -12.91 4.19 -15.85
N VAL A 341 -13.12 5.42 -15.40
CA VAL A 341 -14.46 6.03 -15.29
C VAL A 341 -15.08 6.18 -16.68
N VAL A 342 -14.32 6.68 -17.67
CA VAL A 342 -14.79 6.78 -19.07
C VAL A 342 -15.15 5.39 -19.62
N LEU A 343 -14.31 4.39 -19.37
CA LEU A 343 -14.57 3.02 -19.80
C LEU A 343 -15.80 2.42 -19.12
N ALA A 344 -15.99 2.67 -17.82
CA ALA A 344 -17.17 2.26 -17.07
C ALA A 344 -18.46 2.84 -17.69
N LEU A 345 -18.45 4.12 -18.04
CA LEU A 345 -19.56 4.78 -18.72
C LEU A 345 -19.79 4.23 -20.13
N ALA A 346 -18.72 3.93 -20.88
CA ALA A 346 -18.80 3.36 -22.23
C ALA A 346 -19.37 1.93 -22.24
N VAL A 347 -19.21 1.17 -21.15
CA VAL A 347 -19.77 -0.18 -21.01
C VAL A 347 -21.29 -0.18 -20.77
N LEU A 348 -21.85 0.86 -20.15
CA LEU A 348 -23.29 0.96 -19.85
C LEU A 348 -24.21 0.73 -21.07
N PRO A 349 -24.04 1.41 -22.22
CA PRO A 349 -24.89 1.18 -23.39
C PRO A 349 -24.73 -0.24 -23.96
N LEU A 350 -23.55 -0.85 -23.82
CA LEU A 350 -23.29 -2.22 -24.27
C LEU A 350 -24.06 -3.22 -23.43
N LEU A 351 -24.01 -3.11 -22.10
CA LEU A 351 -24.78 -3.96 -21.18
C LEU A 351 -26.28 -3.86 -21.43
N ARG A 352 -26.80 -2.63 -21.63
CA ARG A 352 -28.22 -2.42 -21.93
C ARG A 352 -28.64 -3.06 -23.26
N ARG A 353 -27.79 -3.01 -24.28
CA ARG A 353 -28.06 -3.56 -25.62
C ARG A 353 -27.78 -5.06 -25.74
N ALA A 354 -26.87 -5.61 -24.93
CA ALA A 354 -26.55 -7.03 -24.90
C ALA A 354 -27.73 -7.88 -24.38
N ARG A 355 -28.63 -7.29 -23.58
CA ARG A 355 -29.86 -7.95 -23.12
C ARG A 355 -30.92 -8.01 -24.24
N ARG A 356 -30.91 -9.09 -25.03
CA ARG A 356 -32.01 -9.38 -25.95
C ARG A 356 -33.26 -9.76 -25.15
N HIS A 357 -34.33 -8.99 -25.30
CA HIS A 357 -35.65 -9.39 -24.81
C HIS A 357 -36.13 -10.55 -25.70
N ALA A 358 -36.77 -11.57 -25.11
CA ALA A 358 -37.38 -12.63 -25.87
C ALA A 358 -38.55 -12.04 -26.69
N GLY A 359 -38.32 -11.78 -27.98
CA GLY A 359 -39.29 -11.22 -28.91
C GLY A 359 -38.67 -10.80 -30.24
N PRO A 360 -39.46 -10.70 -31.34
CA PRO A 360 -38.95 -10.44 -32.70
C PRO A 360 -38.35 -9.04 -32.92
N HIS A 361 -38.54 -8.10 -31.98
CA HIS A 361 -38.11 -6.70 -32.09
C HIS A 361 -37.07 -6.33 -31.02
N GLY A 362 -35.95 -7.04 -31.00
CA GLY A 362 -34.80 -6.69 -30.17
C GLY A 362 -34.00 -5.52 -30.76
N PRO A 363 -33.34 -4.67 -29.93
CA PRO A 363 -32.43 -3.63 -30.44
C PRO A 363 -31.31 -4.25 -31.29
N LYS A 364 -30.88 -3.54 -32.34
CA LYS A 364 -29.79 -3.99 -33.23
C LYS A 364 -28.55 -4.36 -32.39
N PRO A 365 -27.96 -5.55 -32.60
CA PRO A 365 -26.78 -5.96 -31.84
C PRO A 365 -25.64 -4.98 -32.08
N VAL A 366 -24.86 -4.71 -31.04
CA VAL A 366 -23.65 -3.89 -31.16
C VAL A 366 -22.67 -4.61 -32.10
N SER A 367 -21.94 -3.84 -32.90
CA SER A 367 -20.95 -4.44 -33.82
C SER A 367 -19.93 -5.27 -33.05
N ARG A 368 -19.56 -6.44 -33.59
CA ARG A 368 -18.55 -7.32 -32.98
C ARG A 368 -17.20 -6.62 -32.78
N ARG A 369 -16.88 -5.66 -33.66
CA ARG A 369 -15.66 -4.83 -33.57
C ARG A 369 -15.67 -3.97 -32.32
N VAL A 370 -16.79 -3.30 -32.01
CA VAL A 370 -16.91 -2.46 -30.81
C VAL A 370 -16.80 -3.31 -29.54
N VAL A 371 -17.45 -4.47 -29.49
CA VAL A 371 -17.34 -5.38 -28.33
C VAL A 371 -15.90 -5.85 -28.15
N ALA A 372 -15.22 -6.29 -29.23
CA ALA A 372 -13.83 -6.73 -29.16
C ALA A 372 -12.87 -5.62 -28.70
N VAL A 373 -13.06 -4.38 -29.16
CA VAL A 373 -12.27 -3.22 -28.70
C VAL A 373 -12.51 -2.95 -27.22
N VAL A 374 -13.75 -2.99 -26.76
CA VAL A 374 -14.08 -2.74 -25.34
C VAL A 374 -13.55 -3.85 -24.45
N GLU A 375 -13.62 -5.12 -24.87
CA GLU A 375 -12.98 -6.22 -24.16
C GLU A 375 -11.47 -5.99 -24.01
N LEU A 376 -10.81 -5.59 -25.09
CA LEU A 376 -9.37 -5.29 -25.08
C LEU A 376 -9.04 -4.15 -24.11
N LEU A 377 -9.84 -3.07 -24.14
CA LEU A 377 -9.68 -1.94 -23.24
C LEU A 377 -9.94 -2.30 -21.77
N LEU A 378 -10.89 -3.19 -21.48
CA LEU A 378 -11.14 -3.68 -20.11
C LEU A 378 -10.00 -4.55 -19.59
N VAL A 379 -9.42 -5.40 -20.45
CA VAL A 379 -8.20 -6.16 -20.11
C VAL A 379 -7.04 -5.23 -19.84
N ALA A 380 -6.78 -4.27 -20.75
CA ALA A 380 -5.72 -3.29 -20.57
C ALA A 380 -5.94 -2.47 -19.28
N ALA A 381 -7.15 -1.97 -19.03
CA ALA A 381 -7.45 -1.20 -17.82
C ALA A 381 -7.14 -1.98 -16.52
N ALA A 382 -7.43 -3.27 -16.46
CA ALA A 382 -7.13 -4.11 -15.29
C ALA A 382 -5.63 -4.45 -15.15
N LEU A 383 -4.87 -4.42 -16.24
CA LEU A 383 -3.43 -4.68 -16.26
C LEU A 383 -2.58 -3.42 -16.11
N ALA A 384 -3.18 -2.23 -16.04
CA ALA A 384 -2.46 -0.97 -15.97
C ALA A 384 -1.52 -0.89 -14.76
N ILE A 385 -1.97 -1.31 -13.57
CA ILE A 385 -1.14 -1.29 -12.35
C ILE A 385 -0.01 -2.34 -12.42
N PRO A 386 -0.25 -3.63 -12.75
CA PRO A 386 0.83 -4.58 -12.96
C PRO A 386 1.85 -4.16 -14.04
N ALA A 387 1.40 -3.55 -15.13
CA ALA A 387 2.28 -3.05 -16.17
C ALA A 387 3.16 -1.89 -15.68
N ALA A 388 2.59 -0.96 -14.90
CA ALA A 388 3.33 0.12 -14.25
C ALA A 388 4.35 -0.41 -13.23
N LEU A 389 4.02 -1.45 -12.44
CA LEU A 389 4.99 -2.12 -11.56
C LEU A 389 6.19 -2.64 -12.35
N LEU A 390 5.95 -3.34 -13.46
CA LEU A 390 7.00 -3.91 -14.28
C LEU A 390 7.85 -2.83 -14.97
N ALA A 391 7.30 -1.63 -15.17
CA ALA A 391 8.05 -0.50 -15.71
C ALA A 391 9.17 -0.03 -14.76
N GLU A 392 9.01 -0.25 -13.45
CA GLU A 392 10.03 0.09 -12.42
C GLU A 392 11.29 -0.76 -12.52
N ALA A 393 11.25 -1.87 -13.27
CA ALA A 393 12.43 -2.70 -13.52
C ALA A 393 13.46 -2.01 -14.43
N VAL A 394 13.07 -0.93 -15.12
CA VAL A 394 13.93 -0.14 -16.00
C VAL A 394 14.18 1.21 -15.33
N PRO A 395 15.43 1.71 -15.29
CA PRO A 395 15.77 2.98 -14.63
C PRO A 395 15.32 4.21 -15.43
N TRP A 396 14.00 4.35 -15.64
CA TRP A 396 13.37 5.39 -16.44
C TRP A 396 13.61 6.80 -15.86
N TRP A 397 13.88 6.90 -14.55
CA TRP A 397 14.20 8.14 -13.85
C TRP A 397 15.54 8.76 -14.27
N ARG A 398 16.44 7.97 -14.87
CA ARG A 398 17.75 8.45 -15.34
C ARG A 398 17.68 9.15 -16.71
N ASN A 399 16.55 9.07 -17.41
CA ASN A 399 16.37 9.68 -18.72
C ASN A 399 16.13 11.19 -18.63
N ALA A 400 16.43 11.93 -19.69
CA ALA A 400 16.21 13.38 -19.77
C ALA A 400 14.74 13.79 -19.56
N HIS A 401 13.79 12.91 -19.91
CA HIS A 401 12.36 13.09 -19.68
C HIS A 401 11.79 11.88 -18.93
N PRO A 402 11.91 11.84 -17.58
CA PRO A 402 11.50 10.71 -16.76
C PRO A 402 10.02 10.34 -16.94
N ALA A 403 9.13 11.34 -16.86
CA ALA A 403 7.68 11.13 -16.97
C ALA A 403 7.28 10.51 -18.33
N ALA A 404 7.81 11.04 -19.43
CA ALA A 404 7.53 10.51 -20.77
C ALA A 404 8.08 9.09 -20.95
N SER A 405 9.26 8.82 -20.39
CA SER A 405 9.89 7.49 -20.42
C SER A 405 9.05 6.45 -19.67
N PHE A 406 8.59 6.80 -18.47
CA PHE A 406 7.72 5.94 -17.67
C PHE A 406 6.39 5.65 -18.37
N VAL A 407 5.74 6.69 -18.92
CA VAL A 407 4.46 6.54 -19.65
C VAL A 407 4.65 5.67 -20.89
N GLY A 408 5.69 5.90 -21.68
CA GLY A 408 5.98 5.11 -22.87
C GLY A 408 6.25 3.64 -22.55
N LEU A 409 7.09 3.38 -21.54
CA LEU A 409 7.40 2.02 -21.10
C LEU A 409 6.16 1.30 -20.55
N THR A 410 5.39 1.97 -19.70
CA THR A 410 4.13 1.43 -19.16
C THR A 410 3.16 1.09 -20.28
N ALA A 411 3.04 1.95 -21.31
CA ALA A 411 2.17 1.69 -22.45
C ALA A 411 2.61 0.47 -23.28
N VAL A 412 3.92 0.30 -23.50
CA VAL A 412 4.48 -0.88 -24.19
C VAL A 412 4.23 -2.15 -23.40
N LEU A 413 4.52 -2.14 -22.08
CA LEU A 413 4.28 -3.29 -21.21
C LEU A 413 2.80 -3.63 -21.09
N LEU A 414 1.94 -2.61 -21.05
CA LEU A 414 0.48 -2.77 -21.05
C LEU A 414 -0.01 -3.43 -22.33
N ALA A 415 0.50 -2.99 -23.49
CA ALA A 415 0.17 -3.60 -24.79
C ALA A 415 0.66 -5.06 -24.86
N ALA A 416 1.88 -5.33 -24.39
CA ALA A 416 2.45 -6.68 -24.35
C ALA A 416 1.67 -7.61 -23.41
N ALA A 417 1.32 -7.16 -22.20
CA ALA A 417 0.54 -7.94 -21.24
C ALA A 417 -0.89 -8.20 -21.74
N THR A 418 -1.51 -7.20 -22.37
CA THR A 418 -2.83 -7.35 -23.00
C THR A 418 -2.78 -8.35 -24.16
N LEU A 419 -1.75 -8.29 -24.99
CA LEU A 419 -1.51 -9.25 -26.08
C LEU A 419 -1.30 -10.65 -25.51
N LEU A 420 -0.51 -10.81 -24.45
CA LEU A 420 -0.29 -12.08 -23.78
C LEU A 420 -1.61 -12.69 -23.32
N VAL A 421 -2.46 -11.93 -22.62
CA VAL A 421 -3.82 -12.38 -22.23
C VAL A 421 -4.63 -12.82 -23.44
N ARG A 422 -4.60 -12.05 -24.53
CA ARG A 422 -5.33 -12.39 -25.76
C ARG A 422 -4.86 -13.71 -26.39
N LEU A 423 -3.57 -13.99 -26.31
CA LEU A 423 -2.96 -15.21 -26.86
C LEU A 423 -3.07 -16.41 -25.91
N THR A 424 -3.47 -16.22 -24.65
CA THR A 424 -3.57 -17.34 -23.70
C THR A 424 -4.60 -18.39 -24.14
N PRO A 425 -4.27 -19.69 -24.04
CA PRO A 425 -5.22 -20.77 -24.25
C PRO A 425 -6.44 -20.59 -23.33
N GLY A 426 -7.64 -20.64 -23.91
CA GLY A 426 -8.87 -20.42 -23.17
C GLY A 426 -9.33 -18.96 -23.11
N TYR A 427 -8.67 -18.01 -23.80
CA TYR A 427 -9.18 -16.64 -23.97
C TYR A 427 -10.61 -16.62 -24.50
N GLY A 428 -11.02 -17.57 -25.35
CA GLY A 428 -12.39 -17.65 -25.85
C GLY A 428 -13.45 -17.99 -24.79
N SER A 429 -13.04 -18.50 -23.62
CA SER A 429 -13.97 -18.85 -22.54
C SER A 429 -14.47 -17.62 -21.78
N THR A 430 -15.62 -17.77 -21.11
CA THR A 430 -16.25 -16.68 -20.34
C THR A 430 -15.34 -16.13 -19.22
N LEU A 431 -14.58 -17.00 -18.54
CA LEU A 431 -13.70 -16.61 -17.42
C LEU A 431 -12.21 -16.58 -17.79
N GLY A 432 -11.84 -16.94 -19.02
CA GLY A 432 -10.44 -17.04 -19.46
C GLY A 432 -9.63 -15.77 -19.20
N PRO A 433 -10.06 -14.60 -19.71
CA PRO A 433 -9.34 -13.35 -19.48
C PRO A 433 -9.31 -12.94 -18.01
N LEU A 434 -10.39 -13.16 -17.27
CA LEU A 434 -10.42 -12.87 -15.83
C LEU A 434 -9.36 -13.70 -15.08
N GLY A 435 -9.28 -14.99 -15.36
CA GLY A 435 -8.28 -15.88 -14.78
C GLY A 435 -6.85 -15.48 -15.16
N ALA A 436 -6.61 -15.15 -16.43
CA ALA A 436 -5.31 -14.74 -16.93
C ALA A 436 -4.85 -13.40 -16.30
N VAL A 437 -5.72 -12.38 -16.28
CA VAL A 437 -5.43 -11.09 -15.64
C VAL A 437 -5.20 -11.26 -14.14
N ALA A 438 -6.10 -11.96 -13.44
CA ALA A 438 -5.95 -12.19 -12.00
C ALA A 438 -4.65 -12.95 -11.67
N GLY A 439 -4.32 -13.97 -12.45
CA GLY A 439 -3.09 -14.75 -12.30
C GLY A 439 -1.84 -13.90 -12.54
N LEU A 440 -1.79 -13.16 -13.65
CA LEU A 440 -0.67 -12.25 -13.97
C LEU A 440 -0.50 -11.17 -12.90
N THR A 441 -1.58 -10.56 -12.44
CA THR A 441 -1.57 -9.57 -11.35
C THR A 441 -1.03 -10.16 -10.05
N THR A 442 -1.50 -11.36 -9.67
CA THR A 442 -1.04 -12.05 -8.46
C THR A 442 0.44 -12.41 -8.55
N LEU A 443 0.89 -12.87 -9.72
CA LEU A 443 2.28 -13.25 -9.96
C LEU A 443 3.19 -12.02 -9.97
N ALA A 444 2.81 -10.93 -10.64
CA ALA A 444 3.63 -9.72 -10.73
C ALA A 444 3.87 -9.12 -9.33
N ILE A 445 2.80 -8.89 -8.56
CA ILE A 445 2.91 -8.31 -7.22
C ILE A 445 3.50 -9.31 -6.22
N GLY A 446 3.11 -10.59 -6.31
CA GLY A 446 3.60 -11.63 -5.42
C GLY A 446 5.09 -11.90 -5.61
N LEU A 447 5.57 -11.96 -6.86
CA LEU A 447 6.99 -12.16 -7.16
C LEU A 447 7.82 -10.97 -6.70
N ASP A 448 7.35 -9.73 -6.93
CA ASP A 448 8.00 -8.54 -6.41
C ASP A 448 8.18 -8.63 -4.89
N VAL A 449 7.10 -8.90 -4.14
CA VAL A 449 7.17 -9.06 -2.67
C VAL A 449 8.11 -10.20 -2.24
N VAL A 450 8.07 -11.35 -2.91
CA VAL A 450 8.94 -12.50 -2.61
C VAL A 450 10.41 -12.19 -2.88
N THR A 451 10.71 -11.34 -3.86
CA THR A 451 12.07 -10.84 -4.16
C THR A 451 12.49 -9.63 -3.32
N GLY A 452 11.67 -9.24 -2.34
CA GLY A 452 11.93 -8.14 -1.44
C GLY A 452 11.32 -6.81 -1.88
N ALA A 453 10.18 -6.80 -2.57
CA ALA A 453 9.42 -5.59 -2.92
C ALA A 453 10.30 -4.48 -3.56
N ARG A 454 11.18 -4.86 -4.49
CA ARG A 454 12.14 -3.92 -5.10
C ARG A 454 11.44 -2.95 -6.05
N LEU A 455 10.42 -3.41 -6.78
CA LEU A 455 9.68 -2.60 -7.74
C LEU A 455 8.65 -1.69 -7.07
N GLN A 456 8.16 -2.06 -5.88
CA GLN A 456 7.29 -1.19 -5.07
C GLN A 456 8.06 -0.15 -4.26
N PHE A 457 9.35 -0.36 -4.02
CA PHE A 457 10.15 0.61 -3.30
C PHE A 457 10.51 1.76 -4.24
N ASN A 458 10.16 2.99 -3.87
CA ASN A 458 10.28 4.21 -4.69
C ASN A 458 9.55 4.18 -6.04
N GLY A 459 8.82 3.11 -6.39
CA GLY A 459 8.03 3.02 -7.61
C GLY A 459 6.73 3.84 -7.57
N VAL A 460 6.23 4.23 -8.74
CA VAL A 460 5.01 5.02 -8.99
C VAL A 460 3.78 4.39 -8.34
N ILE A 461 3.67 3.07 -8.40
CA ILE A 461 2.54 2.34 -7.79
C ILE A 461 2.79 1.90 -6.35
N GLY A 462 3.98 2.20 -5.83
CA GLY A 462 4.51 1.67 -4.59
C GLY A 462 4.47 2.69 -3.45
N TYR A 463 5.57 2.77 -2.70
CA TYR A 463 5.76 3.71 -1.59
C TYR A 463 7.13 4.36 -1.68
N SER A 464 7.25 5.57 -1.12
CA SER A 464 8.44 6.40 -1.26
C SER A 464 9.23 6.48 0.05
N ALA A 465 10.55 6.26 -0.02
CA ALA A 465 11.46 6.48 1.10
C ALA A 465 11.43 7.94 1.60
N LEU A 466 11.15 8.89 0.70
CA LEU A 466 11.01 10.31 1.01
C LEU A 466 9.75 10.62 1.83
N GLU A 467 8.70 9.83 1.70
CA GLU A 467 7.49 10.01 2.53
C GLU A 467 7.68 9.48 3.94
N GLY A 468 8.60 8.52 4.11
CA GLY A 468 8.98 7.90 5.36
C GLY A 468 7.84 7.21 6.10
N GLY A 469 6.85 6.68 5.36
CA GLY A 469 5.71 5.94 5.91
C GLY A 469 5.90 4.43 5.92
N ARG A 470 6.64 3.89 4.94
CA ARG A 470 6.92 2.46 4.77
C ARG A 470 8.20 2.29 3.96
N TYR A 471 9.00 1.28 4.27
CA TYR A 471 10.27 0.98 3.56
C TYR A 471 10.41 -0.49 3.15
N ALA A 472 9.51 -1.36 3.62
CA ALA A 472 9.49 -2.77 3.28
C ALA A 472 8.05 -3.27 3.18
N GLY A 473 7.89 -4.40 2.49
CA GLY A 473 6.60 -5.07 2.35
C GLY A 473 5.71 -4.49 1.25
N LEU A 474 4.40 -4.64 1.43
CA LEU A 474 3.39 -4.22 0.46
C LEU A 474 2.95 -2.76 0.70
N GLY A 475 2.92 -1.96 -0.37
CA GLY A 475 2.27 -0.65 -0.36
C GLY A 475 0.73 -0.76 -0.36
N THR A 476 0.03 0.33 -0.09
CA THR A 476 -1.45 0.40 -0.08
C THR A 476 -2.06 -0.08 -1.39
N VAL A 477 -1.51 0.40 -2.52
CA VAL A 477 -1.97 0.03 -3.86
C VAL A 477 -1.62 -1.42 -4.18
N GLY A 478 -0.38 -1.83 -3.88
CA GLY A 478 0.07 -3.21 -4.02
C GLY A 478 -0.80 -4.20 -3.25
N LEU A 479 -1.17 -3.87 -2.01
CA LEU A 479 -2.07 -4.69 -1.17
C LEU A 479 -3.45 -4.85 -1.84
N GLY A 480 -4.09 -3.76 -2.26
CA GLY A 480 -5.42 -3.83 -2.89
C GLY A 480 -5.43 -4.68 -4.16
N VAL A 481 -4.43 -4.46 -5.03
CA VAL A 481 -4.26 -5.19 -6.29
C VAL A 481 -3.92 -6.67 -6.05
N PHE A 482 -3.05 -6.98 -5.07
CA PHE A 482 -2.70 -8.35 -4.73
C PHE A 482 -3.87 -9.12 -4.12
N VAL A 483 -4.63 -8.51 -3.19
CA VAL A 483 -5.83 -9.10 -2.60
C VAL A 483 -6.85 -9.43 -3.69
N ALA A 484 -7.11 -8.49 -4.60
CA ALA A 484 -8.00 -8.70 -5.74
C ALA A 484 -7.51 -9.82 -6.66
N GLY A 485 -6.24 -9.78 -7.07
CA GLY A 485 -5.63 -10.80 -7.92
C GLY A 485 -5.70 -12.19 -7.31
N ALA A 486 -5.25 -12.34 -6.06
CA ALA A 486 -5.15 -13.63 -5.39
C ALA A 486 -6.52 -14.28 -5.20
N LEU A 487 -7.52 -13.50 -4.75
CA LEU A 487 -8.87 -14.01 -4.55
C LEU A 487 -9.56 -14.34 -5.88
N LEU A 488 -9.41 -13.51 -6.91
CA LEU A 488 -9.95 -13.81 -8.25
C LEU A 488 -9.27 -15.03 -8.88
N THR A 489 -7.96 -15.19 -8.71
CA THR A 489 -7.21 -16.40 -9.13
C THR A 489 -7.74 -17.64 -8.41
N GLY A 490 -7.91 -17.55 -7.09
CA GLY A 490 -8.54 -18.61 -6.29
C GLY A 490 -9.94 -18.94 -6.79
N GLY A 491 -10.77 -17.93 -7.08
CA GLY A 491 -12.13 -18.10 -7.59
C GLY A 491 -12.17 -18.79 -8.97
N TRP A 492 -11.24 -18.41 -9.87
CA TRP A 492 -11.09 -19.01 -11.19
C TRP A 492 -10.63 -20.47 -11.11
N LEU A 493 -9.60 -20.78 -10.32
CA LEU A 493 -9.13 -22.16 -10.10
C LEU A 493 -10.19 -23.02 -9.40
N ALA A 494 -10.88 -22.47 -8.39
CA ALA A 494 -11.95 -23.16 -7.68
C ALA A 494 -13.11 -23.52 -8.61
N GLN A 495 -13.34 -22.75 -9.67
CA GLN A 495 -14.39 -23.05 -10.62
C GLN A 495 -14.05 -24.25 -11.53
N GLN A 496 -12.77 -24.57 -11.70
CA GLN A 496 -12.29 -25.71 -12.50
C GLN A 496 -12.40 -27.03 -11.73
N VAL A 497 -12.55 -27.00 -10.40
CA VAL A 497 -12.71 -28.20 -9.57
C VAL A 497 -14.17 -28.47 -9.22
N ARG A 498 -14.43 -29.72 -8.84
CA ARG A 498 -15.72 -30.17 -8.30
C ARG A 498 -16.14 -29.35 -7.08
N ARG A 499 -17.45 -29.11 -6.94
CA ARG A 499 -18.09 -28.27 -5.92
C ARG A 499 -17.58 -28.48 -4.49
N ALA A 500 -17.26 -29.71 -4.11
CA ALA A 500 -16.77 -30.05 -2.77
C ALA A 500 -15.36 -29.50 -2.47
N TRP A 501 -14.53 -29.30 -3.49
CA TRP A 501 -13.12 -28.88 -3.34
C TRP A 501 -12.92 -27.37 -3.48
N ARG A 502 -13.96 -26.62 -3.87
CA ARG A 502 -13.89 -25.17 -4.07
C ARG A 502 -13.42 -24.40 -2.83
N PRO A 503 -13.93 -24.68 -1.62
CA PRO A 503 -13.46 -24.00 -0.42
C PRO A 503 -11.99 -24.29 -0.14
N MET A 504 -11.53 -25.51 -0.44
CA MET A 504 -10.13 -25.88 -0.25
C MET A 504 -9.21 -25.09 -1.18
N VAL A 505 -9.56 -24.95 -2.46
CA VAL A 505 -8.78 -24.13 -3.41
C VAL A 505 -8.72 -22.67 -2.94
N MET A 506 -9.86 -22.10 -2.47
CA MET A 506 -9.87 -20.75 -1.93
C MET A 506 -8.95 -20.58 -0.72
N VAL A 507 -8.92 -21.55 0.19
CA VAL A 507 -8.03 -21.48 1.35
C VAL A 507 -6.57 -21.75 1.01
N VAL A 508 -6.27 -22.63 0.05
CA VAL A 508 -4.89 -22.87 -0.36
C VAL A 508 -4.31 -21.61 -1.02
N VAL A 509 -5.02 -21.05 -2.01
CA VAL A 509 -4.57 -19.84 -2.71
C VAL A 509 -4.59 -18.62 -1.79
N GLY A 510 -5.70 -18.43 -1.06
CA GLY A 510 -5.87 -17.33 -0.12
C GLY A 510 -4.91 -17.40 1.06
N GLY A 511 -4.68 -18.60 1.60
CA GLY A 511 -3.72 -18.86 2.67
C GLY A 511 -2.29 -18.56 2.23
N ALA A 512 -1.88 -19.00 1.04
CA ALA A 512 -0.59 -18.62 0.47
C ALA A 512 -0.45 -17.09 0.34
N ALA A 513 -1.50 -16.40 -0.10
CA ALA A 513 -1.51 -14.94 -0.16
C ALA A 513 -1.43 -14.29 1.24
N VAL A 514 -2.10 -14.83 2.26
CA VAL A 514 -1.97 -14.37 3.66
C VAL A 514 -0.53 -14.52 4.16
N VAL A 515 0.16 -15.62 3.82
CA VAL A 515 1.57 -15.82 4.16
C VAL A 515 2.46 -14.76 3.49
N VAL A 516 2.23 -14.50 2.20
CA VAL A 516 2.98 -13.46 1.47
C VAL A 516 2.77 -12.08 2.10
N VAL A 517 1.52 -11.72 2.45
CA VAL A 517 1.20 -10.41 3.03
C VAL A 517 1.70 -10.26 4.48
N GLY A 518 1.48 -11.28 5.31
CA GLY A 518 1.68 -11.20 6.76
C GLY A 518 3.06 -11.60 7.26
N SER A 519 3.84 -12.35 6.47
CA SER A 519 5.17 -12.80 6.91
C SER A 519 6.10 -11.61 7.18
N ALA A 520 6.86 -11.70 8.27
CA ALA A 520 7.84 -10.68 8.64
C ALA A 520 8.98 -10.55 7.61
N TYR A 521 9.24 -11.59 6.81
CA TYR A 521 10.27 -11.62 5.79
C TYR A 521 9.83 -11.04 4.44
N LEU A 522 8.53 -11.10 4.13
CA LEU A 522 8.01 -10.72 2.82
C LEU A 522 7.17 -9.45 2.91
N GLY A 523 5.86 -9.57 3.12
CA GLY A 523 4.93 -8.45 3.06
C GLY A 523 4.90 -7.56 4.31
N ALA A 524 5.33 -8.07 5.48
CA ALA A 524 5.41 -7.35 6.76
C ALA A 524 4.14 -6.55 7.14
N ASP A 525 2.95 -6.95 6.66
CA ASP A 525 1.71 -6.22 6.87
C ASP A 525 0.68 -7.07 7.63
N SER A 526 0.72 -6.96 8.96
CA SER A 526 -0.20 -7.68 9.85
C SER A 526 -1.66 -7.25 9.63
N ILE A 527 -1.92 -5.98 9.31
CA ILE A 527 -3.27 -5.46 9.09
C ILE A 527 -3.85 -6.03 7.79
N GLY A 528 -3.06 -5.99 6.72
CA GLY A 528 -3.38 -6.61 5.44
C GLY A 528 -3.63 -8.12 5.57
N ALA A 529 -2.84 -8.82 6.37
CA ALA A 529 -3.01 -10.25 6.62
C ALA A 529 -4.31 -10.59 7.35
N ILE A 530 -4.68 -9.81 8.39
CA ILE A 530 -5.97 -9.95 9.09
C ILE A 530 -7.13 -9.71 8.12
N ALA A 531 -7.05 -8.64 7.34
CA ALA A 531 -8.08 -8.25 6.39
C ALA A 531 -8.26 -9.31 5.28
N LEU A 532 -7.16 -9.78 4.70
CA LEU A 532 -7.17 -10.84 3.69
C LEU A 532 -7.69 -12.16 4.27
N THR A 533 -7.34 -12.52 5.50
CA THR A 533 -7.86 -13.71 6.19
C THR A 533 -9.40 -13.66 6.30
N ALA A 534 -9.96 -12.51 6.67
CA ALA A 534 -11.40 -12.31 6.71
C ALA A 534 -12.03 -12.49 5.31
N GLY A 535 -11.42 -11.89 4.28
CA GLY A 535 -11.86 -12.04 2.89
C GLY A 535 -11.80 -13.49 2.38
N VAL A 536 -10.71 -14.21 2.66
CA VAL A 536 -10.54 -15.62 2.32
C VAL A 536 -11.57 -16.49 3.03
N SER A 537 -11.87 -16.21 4.29
CA SER A 537 -12.87 -16.95 5.06
C SER A 537 -14.26 -16.81 4.47
N VAL A 538 -14.65 -15.57 4.13
CA VAL A 538 -15.92 -15.28 3.43
C VAL A 538 -15.95 -15.95 2.07
N ALA A 539 -14.87 -15.86 1.29
CA ALA A 539 -14.80 -16.47 -0.03
C ALA A 539 -14.89 -18.01 0.03
N ALA A 540 -14.16 -18.65 0.96
CA ALA A 540 -14.22 -20.10 1.15
C ALA A 540 -15.65 -20.55 1.51
N ALA A 541 -16.33 -19.83 2.41
CA ALA A 541 -17.68 -20.14 2.87
C ALA A 541 -18.75 -20.05 1.77
N ILE A 542 -18.56 -19.18 0.77
CA ILE A 542 -19.52 -18.94 -0.31
C ILE A 542 -19.18 -19.75 -1.58
N SER A 543 -17.90 -20.13 -1.77
CA SER A 543 -17.39 -20.76 -3.00
C SER A 543 -18.08 -22.08 -3.39
N ALA A 544 -18.52 -22.86 -2.40
CA ALA A 544 -19.29 -24.08 -2.60
C ALA A 544 -20.75 -23.83 -3.02
N GLY A 545 -21.19 -22.59 -3.17
CA GLY A 545 -22.56 -22.21 -3.52
C GLY A 545 -23.50 -22.08 -2.31
N GLY A 546 -24.63 -21.39 -2.54
CA GLY A 546 -25.58 -20.99 -1.51
C GLY A 546 -25.38 -19.54 -1.02
N TRP A 547 -26.32 -19.06 -0.21
CA TRP A 547 -26.25 -17.74 0.42
C TRP A 547 -25.42 -17.79 1.72
N LEU A 548 -24.93 -16.62 2.13
CA LEU A 548 -24.25 -16.43 3.41
C LEU A 548 -25.27 -16.70 4.53
N THR A 549 -25.17 -17.85 5.21
CA THR A 549 -26.00 -18.12 6.38
C THR A 549 -25.37 -17.43 7.60
N LEU A 550 -26.19 -17.05 8.59
CA LEU A 550 -25.71 -16.44 9.84
C LEU A 550 -24.60 -17.28 10.49
N THR A 551 -24.72 -18.61 10.43
CA THR A 551 -23.72 -19.54 10.95
C THR A 551 -22.39 -19.45 10.19
N ARG A 552 -22.41 -19.36 8.84
CA ARG A 552 -21.19 -19.21 8.03
C ARG A 552 -20.51 -17.87 8.27
N LEU A 553 -21.31 -16.82 8.44
CA LEU A 553 -20.82 -15.50 8.81
C LEU A 553 -20.16 -15.54 10.19
N ALA A 554 -20.84 -16.11 11.19
CA ALA A 554 -20.30 -16.26 12.54
C ALA A 554 -18.97 -17.02 12.55
N TRP A 555 -18.85 -18.14 11.81
CA TRP A 555 -17.58 -18.87 11.69
C TRP A 555 -16.48 -18.05 11.01
N ALA A 556 -16.79 -17.31 9.95
CA ALA A 556 -15.82 -16.43 9.29
C ALA A 556 -15.37 -15.28 10.20
N THR A 557 -16.29 -14.69 10.97
CA THR A 557 -15.98 -13.65 11.96
C THR A 557 -15.13 -14.21 13.09
N MET A 558 -15.48 -15.38 13.64
CA MET A 558 -14.67 -16.05 14.67
C MET A 558 -13.29 -16.42 14.16
N ALA A 559 -13.15 -16.84 12.89
CA ALA A 559 -11.86 -17.09 12.25
C ALA A 559 -10.98 -15.85 12.22
N GLY A 560 -11.52 -14.74 11.70
CA GLY A 560 -10.83 -13.46 11.62
C GLY A 560 -10.45 -12.94 13.01
N LEU A 561 -11.37 -13.05 13.98
CA LEU A 561 -11.13 -12.68 15.37
C LEU A 561 -10.03 -13.53 16.01
N ALA A 562 -10.07 -14.86 15.82
CA ALA A 562 -9.06 -15.76 16.36
C ALA A 562 -7.67 -15.46 15.81
N VAL A 563 -7.57 -15.16 14.51
CA VAL A 563 -6.33 -14.72 13.88
C VAL A 563 -5.86 -13.38 14.48
N MET A 564 -6.74 -12.38 14.55
CA MET A 564 -6.42 -11.08 15.16
C MET A 564 -5.96 -11.20 16.62
N VAL A 565 -6.63 -12.03 17.43
CA VAL A 565 -6.26 -12.27 18.83
C VAL A 565 -4.92 -13.01 18.90
N GLY A 566 -4.68 -14.02 18.07
CA GLY A 566 -3.40 -14.69 17.98
C GLY A 566 -2.26 -13.73 17.65
N PHE A 567 -2.47 -12.83 16.69
CA PHE A 567 -1.54 -11.74 16.36
C PHE A 567 -1.28 -10.81 17.55
N ALA A 568 -2.35 -10.35 18.19
CA ALA A 568 -2.26 -9.44 19.33
C ALA A 568 -1.47 -10.05 20.50
N VAL A 569 -1.72 -11.33 20.81
CA VAL A 569 -1.01 -12.04 21.89
C VAL A 569 0.48 -12.19 21.58
N VAL A 570 0.82 -12.60 20.35
CA VAL A 570 2.22 -12.73 19.92
C VAL A 570 2.94 -11.39 19.97
N ASP A 571 2.30 -10.30 19.53
CA ASP A 571 2.94 -8.99 19.47
C ASP A 571 3.02 -8.30 20.84
N LEU A 572 2.02 -8.48 21.72
CA LEU A 572 2.04 -7.95 23.09
C LEU A 572 3.01 -8.69 24.01
N GLY A 573 3.23 -9.98 23.78
CA GLY A 573 4.21 -10.78 24.52
C GLY A 573 5.67 -10.37 24.29
N ARG A 574 5.94 -9.51 23.30
CA ARG A 574 7.29 -9.00 23.01
C ARG A 574 7.71 -7.91 24.02
N PRO A 575 9.04 -7.77 24.27
CA PRO A 575 9.59 -6.61 24.95
C PRO A 575 9.06 -5.32 24.34
N SER A 576 8.83 -4.28 25.16
CA SER A 576 8.21 -3.02 24.72
C SER A 576 8.93 -2.38 23.52
N ALA A 577 10.26 -2.48 23.47
CA ALA A 577 11.10 -2.00 22.37
C ALA A 577 10.87 -2.77 21.04
N ASP A 578 10.46 -4.05 21.13
CA ASP A 578 10.34 -4.94 19.98
C ASP A 578 8.92 -5.13 19.46
N ARG A 579 7.92 -4.59 20.15
CA ARG A 579 6.51 -4.65 19.74
C ARG A 579 6.28 -4.02 18.36
N GLY A 580 5.49 -4.70 17.54
CA GLY A 580 5.00 -4.17 16.27
C GLY A 580 3.99 -3.04 16.44
N SER A 581 3.42 -2.58 15.33
CA SER A 581 2.41 -1.51 15.34
C SER A 581 1.15 -1.90 16.13
N LEU A 582 0.70 -3.15 16.00
CA LEU A 582 -0.49 -3.66 16.69
C LEU A 582 -0.29 -3.72 18.20
N GLY A 583 0.82 -4.30 18.67
CA GLY A 583 1.17 -4.40 20.09
C GLY A 583 1.38 -3.02 20.72
N ARG A 584 2.00 -2.07 20.00
CA ARG A 584 2.13 -0.68 20.47
C ARG A 584 0.78 0.03 20.56
N PHE A 585 -0.12 -0.18 19.60
CA PHE A 585 -1.47 0.38 19.65
C PHE A 585 -2.27 -0.16 20.84
N LEU A 586 -2.22 -1.48 21.05
CA LEU A 586 -2.91 -2.13 22.17
C LEU A 586 -2.33 -1.71 23.53
N ALA A 587 -1.01 -1.55 23.63
CA ALA A 587 -0.36 -0.99 24.82
C ALA A 587 -0.80 0.46 25.06
N ALA A 588 -0.75 1.31 24.03
CA ALA A 588 -1.20 2.70 24.14
C ALA A 588 -2.68 2.81 24.55
N LEU A 589 -3.54 1.89 24.09
CA LEU A 589 -4.93 1.82 24.51
C LEU A 589 -5.07 1.47 25.99
N GLY A 590 -4.24 0.54 26.50
CA GLY A 590 -4.17 0.19 27.92
C GLY A 590 -3.65 1.33 28.79
N ASP A 591 -2.70 2.12 28.28
CA ASP A 591 -2.08 3.25 28.99
C ASP A 591 -2.89 4.56 28.86
N GLY A 592 -4.07 4.54 28.22
CA GLY A 592 -4.91 5.71 28.03
C GLY A 592 -4.42 6.71 26.97
N THR A 593 -3.33 6.41 26.26
CA THR A 593 -2.72 7.26 25.20
C THR A 593 -3.19 6.90 23.78
N GLY A 594 -4.00 5.85 23.64
CA GLY A 594 -4.51 5.35 22.35
C GLY A 594 -5.36 6.36 21.57
N GLY A 595 -5.96 7.35 22.25
CA GLY A 595 -6.80 8.39 21.63
C GLY A 595 -6.07 9.17 20.53
N LEU A 596 -4.81 9.55 20.75
CA LEU A 596 -4.01 10.28 19.75
C LEU A 596 -3.72 9.43 18.50
N THR A 597 -3.53 8.12 18.68
CA THR A 597 -3.33 7.21 17.55
C THR A 597 -4.61 7.04 16.73
N VAL A 598 -5.76 6.94 17.39
CA VAL A 598 -7.07 6.90 16.72
C VAL A 598 -7.36 8.22 15.99
N GLN A 599 -7.08 9.36 16.62
CA GLN A 599 -7.24 10.68 16.01
C GLN A 599 -6.35 10.82 14.78
N ARG A 600 -5.08 10.39 14.85
CA ARG A 600 -4.15 10.36 13.72
C ARG A 600 -4.69 9.52 12.57
N SER A 601 -5.08 8.29 12.89
CA SER A 601 -5.59 7.33 11.91
C SER A 601 -6.85 7.87 11.23
N SER A 602 -7.75 8.49 12.01
CA SER A 602 -8.97 9.12 11.52
C SER A 602 -8.69 10.33 10.63
N ALA A 603 -7.79 11.23 11.03
CA ALA A 603 -7.40 12.39 10.24
C ALA A 603 -6.73 11.97 8.91
N SER A 604 -5.83 10.98 8.96
CA SER A 604 -5.20 10.38 7.78
C SER A 604 -6.22 9.76 6.85
N ASN A 605 -7.21 9.04 7.40
CA ASN A 605 -8.32 8.48 6.63
C ASN A 605 -9.14 9.57 5.93
N ILE A 606 -9.48 10.67 6.62
CA ILE A 606 -10.26 11.77 6.03
C ILE A 606 -9.48 12.44 4.90
N ASP A 607 -8.20 12.75 5.13
CA ASP A 607 -7.35 13.37 4.11
C ASP A 607 -7.22 12.49 2.87
N THR A 608 -6.93 11.20 3.07
CA THR A 608 -6.85 10.21 1.98
C THR A 608 -8.19 10.07 1.25
N LEU A 609 -9.32 10.04 1.98
CA LEU A 609 -10.64 9.93 1.40
C LEU A 609 -10.97 11.12 0.47
N VAL A 610 -10.58 12.34 0.85
CA VAL A 610 -10.92 13.55 0.09
C VAL A 610 -9.95 13.80 -1.07
N ASN A 611 -8.66 13.57 -0.86
CA ASN A 611 -7.60 14.01 -1.78
C ASN A 611 -7.07 12.92 -2.70
N SER A 612 -7.46 11.65 -2.51
CA SER A 612 -6.97 10.53 -3.32
C SER A 612 -7.78 10.28 -4.61
N PRO A 613 -7.14 10.21 -5.78
CA PRO A 613 -7.79 9.73 -7.02
C PRO A 613 -8.31 8.29 -6.93
N LEU A 614 -7.72 7.45 -6.07
CA LEU A 614 -8.16 6.06 -5.90
C LEU A 614 -9.51 5.98 -5.19
N THR A 615 -9.85 6.94 -4.34
CA THR A 615 -11.20 7.06 -3.78
C THR A 615 -12.25 7.20 -4.89
N VAL A 616 -11.95 7.97 -5.94
CA VAL A 616 -12.85 8.12 -7.10
C VAL A 616 -13.07 6.76 -7.78
N LEU A 617 -12.02 5.96 -7.95
CA LEU A 617 -12.15 4.60 -8.50
C LEU A 617 -12.98 3.68 -7.62
N ALA A 618 -12.78 3.73 -6.30
CA ALA A 618 -13.56 2.94 -5.35
C ALA A 618 -15.06 3.27 -5.46
N LEU A 619 -15.40 4.56 -5.43
CA LEU A 619 -16.78 5.04 -5.49
C LEU A 619 -17.41 4.80 -6.86
N ALA A 620 -16.75 5.20 -7.96
CA ALA A 620 -17.25 4.99 -9.32
C ALA A 620 -17.41 3.49 -9.64
N GLY A 621 -16.46 2.67 -9.18
CA GLY A 621 -16.53 1.22 -9.28
C GLY A 621 -17.72 0.64 -8.53
N ALA A 622 -17.93 1.05 -7.27
CA ALA A 622 -19.08 0.63 -6.47
C ALA A 622 -20.42 1.05 -7.12
N LEU A 623 -20.50 2.29 -7.61
CA LEU A 623 -21.66 2.80 -8.34
C LEU A 623 -21.94 2.00 -9.61
N LEU A 624 -20.91 1.70 -10.42
CA LEU A 624 -21.07 0.86 -11.62
C LEU A 624 -21.56 -0.54 -11.26
N VAL A 625 -20.98 -1.16 -10.23
CA VAL A 625 -21.39 -2.48 -9.77
C VAL A 625 -22.86 -2.45 -9.33
N TRP A 626 -23.25 -1.49 -8.49
CA TRP A 626 -24.58 -1.39 -7.92
C TRP A 626 -25.67 -1.01 -8.95
N PHE A 627 -25.45 0.09 -9.68
CA PHE A 627 -26.44 0.67 -10.58
C PHE A 627 -26.44 0.09 -11.99
N ALA A 628 -25.40 -0.65 -12.38
CA ALA A 628 -25.35 -1.28 -13.70
C ALA A 628 -25.19 -2.80 -13.62
N LEU A 629 -24.08 -3.30 -13.07
CA LEU A 629 -23.73 -4.72 -13.20
C LEU A 629 -24.66 -5.66 -12.43
N LEU A 630 -25.08 -5.27 -11.22
CA LEU A 630 -26.02 -6.05 -10.39
C LEU A 630 -27.48 -5.93 -10.85
N GLN A 631 -27.77 -5.02 -11.77
CA GLN A 631 -29.12 -4.89 -12.32
C GLN A 631 -29.49 -6.12 -13.16
N PRO A 632 -30.80 -6.40 -13.37
CA PRO A 632 -31.26 -7.54 -14.17
C PRO A 632 -30.74 -7.58 -15.61
N TRP A 633 -30.25 -6.44 -16.11
CA TRP A 633 -29.66 -6.25 -17.44
C TRP A 633 -28.13 -6.24 -17.43
N GLY A 634 -27.49 -6.15 -16.26
CA GLY A 634 -26.05 -5.98 -16.12
C GLY A 634 -25.21 -7.25 -16.15
N GLY A 635 -25.83 -8.44 -16.18
CA GLY A 635 -25.13 -9.72 -16.37
C GLY A 635 -24.39 -10.29 -15.15
N LEU A 636 -24.06 -9.48 -14.13
CA LEU A 636 -23.26 -9.92 -12.99
C LEU A 636 -24.02 -10.89 -12.07
N MET A 637 -25.31 -10.67 -11.83
CA MET A 637 -26.15 -11.64 -11.09
C MET A 637 -26.21 -13.00 -11.79
N ARG A 638 -26.19 -13.00 -13.13
CA ARG A 638 -26.14 -14.23 -13.92
C ARG A 638 -24.76 -14.91 -13.83
N LEU A 639 -23.67 -14.13 -13.92
CA LEU A 639 -22.31 -14.62 -13.68
C LEU A 639 -22.22 -15.30 -12.32
N PHE A 640 -22.75 -14.66 -11.28
CA PHE A 640 -22.74 -15.17 -9.91
C PHE A 640 -23.56 -16.44 -9.70
N GLY A 641 -24.65 -16.62 -10.45
CA GLY A 641 -25.43 -17.85 -10.46
C GLY A 641 -24.69 -19.02 -11.12
N ILE A 642 -24.00 -18.77 -12.23
CA ILE A 642 -23.28 -19.81 -13.00
C ILE A 642 -21.93 -20.15 -12.32
N TYR A 643 -21.24 -19.15 -11.81
CA TYR A 643 -19.88 -19.24 -11.27
C TYR A 643 -19.83 -18.75 -9.81
N PRO A 644 -20.32 -19.53 -8.85
CA PRO A 644 -20.43 -19.10 -7.45
C PRO A 644 -19.07 -18.87 -6.78
N ALA A 645 -17.98 -19.47 -7.29
CA ALA A 645 -16.63 -19.21 -6.81
C ALA A 645 -16.15 -17.78 -7.15
N ILE A 646 -16.53 -17.23 -8.31
CA ILE A 646 -16.22 -15.85 -8.69
C ILE A 646 -17.01 -14.85 -7.82
N ARG A 647 -18.29 -15.13 -7.54
CA ARG A 647 -19.06 -14.36 -6.56
C ARG A 647 -18.36 -14.33 -5.20
N ALA A 648 -17.89 -15.50 -4.76
CA ALA A 648 -17.23 -15.63 -3.48
C ALA A 648 -15.90 -14.85 -3.43
N ALA A 649 -15.09 -14.92 -4.49
CA ALA A 649 -13.86 -14.16 -4.63
C ALA A 649 -14.09 -12.64 -4.61
N MET A 650 -15.07 -12.12 -5.35
CA MET A 650 -15.40 -10.70 -5.36
C MET A 650 -15.95 -10.21 -4.02
N ALA A 651 -16.81 -11.00 -3.36
CA ALA A 651 -17.31 -10.69 -2.03
C ALA A 651 -16.19 -10.69 -0.98
N GLY A 652 -15.32 -11.70 -1.01
CA GLY A 652 -14.14 -11.77 -0.14
C GLY A 652 -13.18 -10.60 -0.36
N THR A 653 -13.00 -10.18 -1.62
CA THR A 653 -12.18 -9.01 -1.96
C THR A 653 -12.77 -7.75 -1.34
N GLY A 654 -14.07 -7.51 -1.49
CA GLY A 654 -14.75 -6.36 -0.87
C GLY A 654 -14.59 -6.32 0.66
N VAL A 655 -14.72 -7.47 1.33
CA VAL A 655 -14.50 -7.59 2.78
C VAL A 655 -13.05 -7.26 3.16
N ALA A 656 -12.09 -7.86 2.46
CA ALA A 656 -10.67 -7.67 2.74
C ALA A 656 -10.23 -6.21 2.53
N VAL A 657 -10.62 -5.58 1.42
CA VAL A 657 -10.21 -4.20 1.14
C VAL A 657 -10.92 -3.19 2.03
N GLY A 658 -12.16 -3.47 2.43
CA GLY A 658 -12.89 -2.65 3.40
C GLY A 658 -12.25 -2.68 4.79
N ILE A 659 -11.95 -3.88 5.31
CA ILE A 659 -11.25 -4.03 6.60
C ILE A 659 -9.84 -3.44 6.51
N GLY A 660 -9.11 -3.76 5.44
CA GLY A 660 -7.74 -3.30 5.21
C GLY A 660 -7.66 -1.78 5.15
N GLY A 661 -8.52 -1.12 4.36
CA GLY A 661 -8.54 0.34 4.23
C GLY A 661 -8.82 1.08 5.54
N VAL A 662 -9.83 0.63 6.30
CA VAL A 662 -10.19 1.23 7.59
C VAL A 662 -9.07 1.08 8.63
N LEU A 663 -8.53 -0.13 8.78
CA LEU A 663 -7.53 -0.42 9.81
C LEU A 663 -6.14 0.15 9.48
N SER A 664 -5.78 0.27 8.20
CA SER A 664 -4.46 0.77 7.76
C SER A 664 -4.37 2.31 7.68
N ALA A 665 -5.42 3.04 8.07
CA ALA A 665 -5.51 4.49 7.90
C ALA A 665 -5.39 4.97 6.44
N ALA A 666 -5.80 4.11 5.49
CA ALA A 666 -5.72 4.35 4.04
C ALA A 666 -7.10 4.52 3.36
N ALA A 667 -8.16 4.70 4.16
CA ALA A 667 -9.54 4.92 3.70
C ALA A 667 -9.96 4.01 2.55
N LEU A 668 -10.29 4.59 1.39
CA LEU A 668 -10.75 3.86 0.20
C LEU A 668 -9.63 3.54 -0.80
N ASP A 669 -8.36 3.83 -0.52
CA ASP A 669 -7.26 3.60 -1.48
C ASP A 669 -7.04 2.13 -1.77
N VAL A 670 -7.04 1.29 -0.73
CA VAL A 670 -6.94 -0.18 -0.89
C VAL A 670 -8.11 -0.69 -1.75
N ALA A 671 -9.31 -0.15 -1.51
CA ALA A 671 -10.51 -0.51 -2.26
C ALA A 671 -10.48 0.01 -3.71
N GLY A 672 -9.95 1.22 -3.94
CA GLY A 672 -9.79 1.83 -5.25
C GLY A 672 -8.78 1.08 -6.11
N ALA A 673 -7.64 0.74 -5.52
CA ALA A 673 -6.61 -0.10 -6.15
C ALA A 673 -7.16 -1.49 -6.52
N ALA A 674 -7.92 -2.13 -5.63
CA ALA A 674 -8.59 -3.39 -5.94
C ALA A 674 -9.67 -3.23 -7.03
N ALA A 675 -10.48 -2.16 -6.95
CA ALA A 675 -11.52 -1.85 -7.93
C ALA A 675 -10.92 -1.65 -9.32
N ALA A 676 -9.71 -1.09 -9.42
CA ALA A 676 -8.99 -0.91 -10.67
C ALA A 676 -8.78 -2.22 -11.45
N VAL A 677 -8.75 -3.37 -10.76
CA VAL A 677 -8.66 -4.70 -11.36
C VAL A 677 -10.02 -5.40 -11.41
N VAL A 678 -10.75 -5.39 -10.29
CA VAL A 678 -11.99 -6.16 -10.14
C VAL A 678 -13.11 -5.63 -11.05
N VAL A 679 -13.26 -4.31 -11.15
CA VAL A 679 -14.40 -3.70 -11.85
C VAL A 679 -14.33 -3.91 -13.36
N PRO A 680 -13.19 -3.66 -14.05
CA PRO A 680 -13.08 -3.97 -15.46
C PRO A 680 -13.29 -5.46 -15.75
N MET A 681 -12.77 -6.35 -14.89
CA MET A 681 -12.94 -7.80 -15.06
C MET A 681 -14.36 -8.29 -14.78
N ALA A 682 -15.08 -7.67 -13.84
CA ALA A 682 -16.49 -7.92 -13.59
C ALA A 682 -17.34 -7.48 -14.79
N ALA A 683 -17.07 -6.30 -15.36
CA ALA A 683 -17.72 -5.79 -16.56
C ALA A 683 -17.48 -6.71 -17.77
N LEU A 684 -16.23 -7.09 -18.02
CA LEU A 684 -15.87 -8.00 -19.11
C LEU A 684 -16.54 -9.37 -18.97
N SER A 685 -16.49 -9.96 -17.78
CA SER A 685 -17.12 -11.26 -17.52
C SER A 685 -18.64 -11.20 -17.66
N ALA A 686 -19.26 -10.10 -17.23
CA ALA A 686 -20.69 -9.88 -17.38
C ALA A 686 -21.11 -9.74 -18.85
N LEU A 687 -20.36 -8.96 -19.65
CA LEU A 687 -20.58 -8.85 -21.10
C LEU A 687 -20.51 -10.24 -21.77
N ARG A 688 -19.46 -11.00 -21.48
CA ARG A 688 -19.28 -12.34 -22.05
C ARG A 688 -20.35 -13.33 -21.63
N VAL A 689 -20.81 -13.29 -20.37
CA VAL A 689 -21.93 -14.13 -19.91
C VAL A 689 -23.21 -13.81 -20.67
N LEU A 690 -23.48 -12.53 -20.94
CA LEU A 690 -24.66 -12.12 -21.70
C LEU A 690 -24.57 -12.54 -23.17
N ASP A 691 -23.38 -12.46 -23.79
CA ASP A 691 -23.18 -12.90 -25.17
C ASP A 691 -23.31 -14.42 -25.33
N HIS A 692 -22.63 -15.22 -24.49
CA HIS A 692 -22.70 -16.69 -24.55
C HIS A 692 -24.09 -17.25 -24.23
N ALA A 693 -24.87 -16.50 -23.47
CA ALA A 693 -26.25 -16.85 -23.20
C ALA A 693 -27.15 -16.78 -24.44
N ALA A 694 -26.87 -15.85 -25.35
CA ALA A 694 -27.64 -15.67 -26.58
C ALA A 694 -27.39 -16.79 -27.59
N ASP A 695 -26.19 -17.40 -27.58
CA ASP A 695 -25.83 -18.49 -28.49
C ASP A 695 -26.58 -19.80 -28.16
N ARG A 696 -26.95 -20.03 -26.89
CA ARG A 696 -27.74 -21.21 -26.47
C ARG A 696 -29.24 -21.09 -26.75
N THR A 697 -29.72 -19.92 -27.17
CA THR A 697 -31.16 -19.67 -27.44
C THR A 697 -31.51 -19.62 -28.92
N ARG A 698 -30.58 -19.95 -29.83
CA ARG A 698 -30.91 -20.05 -31.27
C ARG A 698 -31.64 -21.37 -31.54
N PRO A 699 -32.83 -21.36 -32.17
CA PRO A 699 -33.45 -22.60 -32.63
C PRO A 699 -32.55 -23.23 -33.71
N PRO A 700 -32.37 -24.56 -33.71
CA PRO A 700 -31.61 -25.23 -34.76
C PRO A 700 -32.35 -25.06 -36.10
N GLY A 701 -31.73 -24.40 -37.09
CA GLY A 701 -32.25 -24.39 -38.46
C GLY A 701 -32.24 -23.07 -39.25
N THR A 702 -31.61 -21.98 -38.79
CA THR A 702 -31.63 -20.68 -39.50
C THR A 702 -30.33 -20.31 -40.22
N ASP A 703 -29.57 -21.29 -40.70
CA ASP A 703 -28.56 -21.08 -41.75
C ASP A 703 -29.02 -21.81 -43.02
N ARG A 704 -29.70 -21.09 -43.92
CA ARG A 704 -29.61 -21.35 -45.37
C ARG A 704 -29.16 -20.05 -46.03
N PRO A 705 -28.08 -20.05 -46.83
CA PRO A 705 -27.70 -18.88 -47.59
C PRO A 705 -28.72 -18.67 -48.72
N SER A 706 -29.42 -17.56 -48.69
CA SER A 706 -30.06 -16.98 -49.87
C SER A 706 -28.99 -16.27 -50.68
N ASP A 707 -28.61 -16.86 -51.81
CA ASP A 707 -28.30 -16.19 -53.09
C ASP A 707 -27.48 -17.13 -53.99
N VAL A 708 -28.07 -17.63 -55.09
CA VAL A 708 -27.49 -17.57 -56.46
C VAL A 708 -28.64 -17.62 -57.47
N ILE A 709 -28.76 -16.56 -58.27
CA ILE A 709 -29.52 -16.48 -59.52
C ILE A 709 -28.68 -17.14 -60.64
N GLY A 710 -29.30 -17.94 -61.51
CA GLY A 710 -28.89 -18.02 -62.92
C GLY A 710 -28.86 -19.41 -63.61
N SER A 711 -29.62 -19.51 -64.72
CA SER A 711 -29.51 -20.45 -65.86
C SER A 711 -29.71 -21.95 -65.58
N GLY A 712 -30.38 -22.77 -66.38
CA GLY A 712 -30.97 -22.66 -67.71
C GLY A 712 -31.18 -24.10 -68.22
N ASP A 713 -32.23 -24.28 -69.01
CA ASP A 713 -32.48 -25.38 -69.97
C ASP A 713 -32.87 -26.81 -69.49
N ARG A 714 -34.11 -27.14 -69.89
CA ARG A 714 -34.54 -28.28 -70.73
C ARG A 714 -34.71 -29.71 -70.16
N THR A 715 -35.81 -30.29 -70.69
CA THR A 715 -36.24 -31.70 -70.75
C THR A 715 -36.72 -32.31 -69.43
N GLY A 716 -37.87 -32.98 -69.33
CA GLY A 716 -38.84 -33.48 -70.29
C GLY A 716 -39.64 -34.58 -69.59
N ASP A 717 -40.94 -34.70 -69.90
CA ASP A 717 -41.81 -35.86 -69.67
C ASP A 717 -42.02 -36.36 -68.22
N ALA A 718 -43.15 -36.92 -67.79
CA ALA A 718 -44.52 -37.07 -68.26
C ALA A 718 -45.33 -37.69 -67.08
N ALA A 719 -46.66 -37.65 -67.20
CA ALA A 719 -47.65 -38.58 -66.61
C ALA A 719 -48.03 -38.48 -65.10
N THR A 720 -49.08 -37.70 -64.86
CA THR A 720 -50.45 -38.02 -64.35
C THR A 720 -50.76 -39.34 -63.56
N PRO A 721 -51.94 -39.46 -62.89
CA PRO A 721 -52.09 -39.74 -61.45
C PRO A 721 -53.02 -40.95 -61.15
N ALA A 722 -53.36 -41.20 -59.86
CA ALA A 722 -54.54 -41.94 -59.32
C ALA A 722 -54.15 -42.59 -57.98
N ALA A 723 -55.00 -42.94 -57.01
CA ALA A 723 -56.39 -42.67 -56.60
C ALA A 723 -56.65 -43.56 -55.37
N GLU A 724 -57.58 -43.17 -54.49
CA GLU A 724 -58.38 -44.03 -53.56
C GLU A 724 -57.62 -44.69 -52.37
N ASP A 725 -58.16 -44.86 -51.16
CA ASP A 725 -59.55 -45.13 -50.78
C ASP A 725 -59.82 -44.83 -49.27
N ALA A 726 -61.11 -44.76 -48.91
CA ALA A 726 -61.71 -44.44 -47.62
C ALA A 726 -61.49 -45.55 -46.54
N THR A 727 -61.83 -45.42 -45.24
CA THR A 727 -63.21 -45.53 -44.72
C THR A 727 -63.26 -45.46 -43.16
N ARG A 728 -64.44 -45.03 -42.63
CA ARG A 728 -65.09 -45.19 -41.29
C ARG A 728 -64.91 -44.03 -40.29
N ALA A 729 -65.91 -43.16 -40.02
CA ALA A 729 -67.30 -43.31 -39.51
C ALA A 729 -67.37 -43.89 -38.07
N GLY A 730 -68.04 -43.33 -37.06
CA GLY A 730 -69.08 -42.29 -37.06
C GLY A 730 -69.33 -41.60 -35.69
N ALA A 731 -70.29 -40.67 -35.73
CA ALA A 731 -70.73 -39.61 -34.79
C ALA A 731 -71.77 -40.11 -33.74
N PRO A 732 -72.72 -39.32 -33.18
CA PRO A 732 -72.95 -37.85 -33.02
C PRO A 732 -73.37 -37.46 -31.57
N VAL A 733 -73.70 -36.22 -31.13
CA VAL A 733 -74.92 -35.36 -31.26
C VAL A 733 -74.68 -34.15 -30.30
N GLU A 734 -74.69 -32.85 -30.64
CA GLU A 734 -75.75 -31.86 -31.02
C GLU A 734 -76.34 -31.04 -29.83
N GLU A 735 -76.38 -29.70 -30.03
CA GLU A 735 -77.27 -28.62 -29.48
C GLU A 735 -77.48 -28.41 -27.96
N ALA A 736 -77.79 -27.22 -27.39
CA ALA A 736 -78.39 -25.96 -27.88
C ALA A 736 -77.98 -24.74 -27.00
N GLY A 737 -78.21 -23.53 -27.51
CA GLY A 737 -78.05 -22.27 -26.77
C GLY A 737 -79.30 -21.79 -26.02
N ALA A 738 -79.14 -20.76 -25.19
CA ALA A 738 -80.18 -19.75 -24.87
C ALA A 738 -79.59 -18.60 -24.05
N GLU A 739 -80.12 -17.41 -24.33
CA GLU A 739 -79.73 -16.08 -23.87
C GLU A 739 -80.79 -15.51 -22.90
N GLY A 740 -80.40 -14.52 -22.07
CA GLY A 740 -81.29 -13.64 -21.30
C GLY A 740 -81.21 -13.82 -19.78
N ASP A 741 -81.41 -12.81 -18.92
CA ASP A 741 -81.67 -11.37 -19.00
C ASP A 741 -81.74 -10.88 -17.53
N ARG A 742 -81.36 -9.62 -17.24
CA ARG A 742 -81.64 -8.78 -16.03
C ARG A 742 -81.37 -9.39 -14.63
N GLY A 743 -80.78 -8.68 -13.65
CA GLY A 743 -80.56 -7.26 -13.45
C GLY A 743 -80.61 -6.94 -11.94
N ARG A 744 -79.96 -5.83 -11.56
CA ARG A 744 -80.06 -5.07 -10.27
C ARG A 744 -79.55 -5.79 -9.00
N GLY A 745 -78.82 -5.12 -8.09
CA GLY A 745 -78.39 -3.73 -8.05
C GLY A 745 -77.77 -3.34 -6.70
N ARG A 746 -77.09 -2.17 -6.74
CA ARG A 746 -76.76 -1.20 -5.67
C ARG A 746 -75.93 -1.64 -4.45
N MET A 747 -74.73 -1.09 -4.24
CA MET A 747 -74.40 0.25 -3.68
C MET A 747 -74.62 0.23 -2.15
N VAL A 748 -73.62 0.48 -1.28
CA VAL A 748 -73.26 1.80 -0.73
C VAL A 748 -72.07 1.65 0.27
N ARG A 749 -71.19 2.67 0.29
CA ARG A 749 -70.33 3.31 1.36
C ARG A 749 -70.43 2.73 2.80
N SER A 750 -69.49 2.89 3.75
CA SER A 750 -68.32 3.76 4.04
C SER A 750 -67.64 3.22 5.33
N SER A 751 -66.38 3.61 5.58
CA SER A 751 -65.67 3.92 6.86
C SER A 751 -66.37 3.55 8.19
N ALA A 752 -65.73 3.12 9.28
CA ALA A 752 -64.39 3.24 9.86
C ALA A 752 -64.12 1.91 10.64
N GLU A 753 -63.00 1.62 11.30
CA GLU A 753 -62.50 2.27 12.52
C GLU A 753 -61.27 1.50 13.03
N VAL A 754 -60.48 2.19 13.84
CA VAL A 754 -59.26 1.83 14.54
C VAL A 754 -59.48 0.67 15.54
N ALA A 755 -58.51 -0.24 15.68
CA ALA A 755 -58.16 -0.82 16.98
C ALA A 755 -56.74 -1.41 16.96
N THR A 756 -55.98 -0.94 17.94
CA THR A 756 -54.68 -1.37 18.43
C THR A 756 -54.62 -2.85 18.84
N GLY A 757 -53.44 -3.45 18.69
CA GLY A 757 -52.99 -4.70 19.28
C GLY A 757 -51.54 -4.94 18.95
#